data_AF-A0A928YX63-F1
#
_entry.id   AF-A0A928YX63-F1
#
_cell.length_a   1.000
_cell.length_b   1.000
_cell.length_c   1.000
_cell.angle_alpha   90.00
_cell.angle_beta   90.00
_cell.angle_gamma   90.00
#
_symmetry.space_group_name_H-M   'P 1'
#
loop_
_entity.id
_entity.type
_entity.pdbx_description
1 polymer ?
#
loop_
_entity_poly.entity_id
_entity_poly.type
_entity_poly.pdbx_seq_one_letter_code
_entity_poly.pdbx_strand_id
1 'polypeptide(L)'
;MYLKTVFIRFYKSFNDDFLRKNDNRVKPKAWERVGEGFYPYIEVPLENRITTIVGANESGKSHLLSAIEKAITGRKIERSDFCRYSPFFTVKQNELKYPDFGTEWANLSKLEEASIRKIIEVPENVTFERFFMFRSNIDRLTIYLPEKGDYRPYRIGEEQSIELQALLPAILKIESNVALPSSVPIKKLVELGQEDYLGGRRFELLDREQRSKIVDALDVFSDNPGLITKVRYLWGGGDREEIDREAVESLKSIISAVDEVTFSEKEKQRREKEFDLAYKLICKIAQVDTSALLDLANAVKDGTQGYANGIIEKINRQLSINLNFPNYWVQDRNFCLKVMARDYDLVFTITDRTGTEYSFDERSQGLRYFLSYYIQYRSHESHSSKSEILVMDEPDAYLSSQAQQDLLKIFDLFANPEVGSHLTHPIQVVYVTHSPFLIDKNHAERIRVLKKGNEDEGTRVVKDAAKNHYEPLRSSIGAYVGETTFIGNCNLMVEGLSDQILVAGATSYLRASGAPNLETLDLNQITIVPSGSASHIPYLVYLARGRDVEQPAVIVLLDSDVSGNDARKQLLGKGGQHRRPLLKEQFILQLGDLKKEFHLVLDNVTEDIEIEDIIPLPICVQATRLYLHEFLQLNEAELSFLSEELISGGLPGRTVLDAIQLALSEIPEKNLKINKVGFARNVIQVINEWSSKQDLQDYQSNALKVFEQNFRVLFRKLNIMQRRAQQRLTDERLSQKIERLKKNFNALHPISARREEGIILLDEIEAILESNIENESIREIEAIKGGIQNLRRDYKLDIDMNEAIYDYMGFQMGLERIKYAGLLASQEATTEESQVEENSTGDVAQSQDEQSSLDEANRSDNDQELTQSSEIPATSILNRPRAKNNRGRG
;
A
#
# COMPACT_ATOMS: atom_id res chain seq x y z
N MET A 1 6.65 -2.61 29.24
CA MET A 1 7.77 -3.22 28.47
C MET A 1 7.41 -3.43 26.99
N TYR A 2 8.42 -3.58 26.12
CA TYR A 2 8.26 -4.01 24.72
C TYR A 2 9.25 -5.12 24.34
N LEU A 3 8.92 -5.88 23.28
CA LEU A 3 9.78 -6.94 22.76
C LEU A 3 10.87 -6.35 21.87
N LYS A 4 12.12 -6.37 22.30
CA LYS A 4 13.24 -5.73 21.61
C LYS A 4 13.94 -6.65 20.61
N THR A 5 14.08 -7.93 20.93
CA THR A 5 14.74 -8.89 20.03
C THR A 5 14.16 -10.28 20.24
N VAL A 6 14.00 -11.01 19.14
CA VAL A 6 13.55 -12.40 19.15
C VAL A 6 14.72 -13.27 18.72
N PHE A 7 14.94 -14.34 19.47
CA PHE A 7 15.99 -15.32 19.23
C PHE A 7 15.32 -16.63 18.81
N ILE A 8 15.64 -17.14 17.64
CA ILE A 8 15.04 -18.36 17.12
C ILE A 8 16.15 -19.33 16.73
N ARG A 9 16.05 -20.59 17.16
CA ARG A 9 16.82 -21.68 16.58
C ARG A 9 16.04 -22.98 16.50
N PHE A 10 16.39 -23.80 15.53
CA PHE A 10 15.80 -25.13 15.30
C PHE A 10 14.27 -25.12 15.16
N TYR A 11 13.70 -24.09 14.53
CA TYR A 11 12.27 -23.91 14.35
C TYR A 11 11.90 -23.76 12.87
N LYS A 12 11.19 -24.75 12.31
CA LYS A 12 10.73 -24.77 10.91
C LYS A 12 11.86 -24.41 9.92
N SER A 13 11.84 -23.20 9.35
CA SER A 13 12.87 -22.70 8.43
C SER A 13 14.09 -22.08 9.12
N PHE A 14 14.02 -21.77 10.42
CA PHE A 14 15.11 -21.23 11.21
C PHE A 14 15.98 -22.36 11.78
N ASN A 15 17.26 -22.40 11.41
CA ASN A 15 18.24 -23.35 11.94
C ASN A 15 19.08 -22.69 13.04
N ASP A 16 20.37 -22.44 12.81
CA ASP A 16 21.28 -21.63 13.61
C ASP A 16 21.84 -20.48 12.75
N ASP A 17 22.36 -19.41 13.37
CA ASP A 17 22.97 -18.31 12.61
C ASP A 17 24.29 -18.78 11.99
N PHE A 18 24.21 -19.23 10.74
CA PHE A 18 25.33 -19.77 9.99
C PHE A 18 26.50 -18.78 9.86
N LEU A 19 26.23 -17.48 9.68
CA LEU A 19 27.28 -16.48 9.52
C LEU A 19 28.03 -16.27 10.83
N ARG A 20 27.29 -16.15 11.95
CA ARG A 20 27.92 -16.02 13.28
C ARG A 20 28.67 -17.28 13.68
N LYS A 21 28.16 -18.46 13.33
CA LYS A 21 28.81 -19.74 13.63
C LYS A 21 30.18 -19.87 12.96
N ASN A 22 30.34 -19.29 11.76
CA ASN A 22 31.57 -19.38 10.96
C ASN A 22 32.46 -18.13 11.06
N ASP A 23 32.10 -17.10 11.86
CA ASP A 23 32.94 -15.93 12.09
C ASP A 23 33.82 -16.11 13.34
N ASN A 24 35.12 -16.29 13.13
CA ASN A 24 36.11 -16.50 14.19
C ASN A 24 36.25 -15.34 15.19
N ARG A 25 35.69 -14.16 14.90
CA ARG A 25 35.72 -12.99 15.79
C ARG A 25 34.58 -13.01 16.81
N VAL A 26 33.57 -13.85 16.63
CA VAL A 26 32.36 -13.87 17.47
C VAL A 26 32.59 -14.75 18.70
N LYS A 27 32.37 -14.18 19.89
CA LYS A 27 32.37 -14.93 21.14
C LYS A 27 30.96 -15.49 21.43
N PRO A 28 30.81 -16.79 21.77
CA PRO A 28 29.53 -17.38 22.13
C PRO A 28 28.91 -16.72 23.37
N LYS A 29 27.62 -16.41 23.34
CA LYS A 29 26.85 -15.99 24.52
C LYS A 29 26.49 -17.20 25.39
N ALA A 30 26.15 -16.96 26.67
CA ALA A 30 25.90 -18.00 27.66
C ALA A 30 24.84 -19.05 27.24
N TRP A 31 23.82 -18.64 26.47
CA TRP A 31 22.72 -19.48 25.99
C TRP A 31 22.96 -20.13 24.62
N GLU A 32 24.07 -19.84 23.95
CA GLU A 32 24.34 -20.31 22.57
C GLU A 32 25.09 -21.64 22.49
N ARG A 33 25.46 -22.21 23.65
CA ARG A 33 26.13 -23.51 23.72
C ARG A 33 25.11 -24.63 23.93
N VAL A 34 25.19 -25.66 23.08
CA VAL A 34 24.40 -26.89 23.20
C VAL A 34 25.39 -28.06 23.26
N GLY A 35 25.57 -28.64 24.45
CA GLY A 35 26.68 -29.57 24.69
C GLY A 35 28.03 -28.84 24.56
N GLU A 36 28.93 -29.39 23.75
CA GLU A 36 30.23 -28.76 23.44
C GLU A 36 30.19 -27.85 22.20
N GLY A 37 29.10 -27.85 21.44
CA GLY A 37 28.99 -27.11 20.18
C GLY A 37 28.44 -25.69 20.33
N PHE A 38 28.85 -24.82 19.39
CA PHE A 38 28.36 -23.45 19.24
C PHE A 38 27.23 -23.39 18.20
N TYR A 39 26.02 -23.06 18.67
CA TYR A 39 24.82 -22.93 17.84
C TYR A 39 24.14 -21.59 18.15
N PRO A 40 24.61 -20.50 17.50
CA PRO A 40 24.08 -19.17 17.74
C PRO A 40 22.63 -19.08 17.28
N TYR A 41 21.83 -18.30 18.02
CA TYR A 41 20.46 -17.99 17.63
C TYR A 41 20.46 -17.01 16.46
N ILE A 42 19.45 -17.14 15.59
CA ILE A 42 19.12 -16.11 14.63
C ILE A 42 18.43 -14.98 15.41
N GLU A 43 19.07 -13.80 15.42
CA GLU A 43 18.62 -12.63 16.17
C GLU A 43 17.82 -11.70 15.25
N VAL A 44 16.55 -11.48 15.57
CA VAL A 44 15.68 -10.52 14.85
C VAL A 44 15.40 -9.34 15.76
N PRO A 45 16.08 -8.20 15.59
CA PRO A 45 15.79 -6.99 16.35
C PRO A 45 14.44 -6.41 15.90
N LEU A 46 13.63 -5.93 16.84
CA LEU A 46 12.34 -5.30 16.59
C LEU A 46 12.33 -3.88 17.15
N GLU A 47 11.64 -2.99 16.47
CA GLU A 47 11.40 -1.63 16.93
C GLU A 47 10.31 -1.60 18.00
N ASN A 48 10.37 -0.61 18.89
CA ASN A 48 9.42 -0.45 19.99
C ASN A 48 7.98 -0.10 19.54
N ARG A 49 7.81 0.39 18.31
CA ARG A 49 6.53 0.83 17.73
C ARG A 49 6.10 -0.07 16.59
N ILE A 50 6.72 0.04 15.41
CA ILE A 50 6.33 -0.72 14.22
C ILE A 50 7.56 -1.40 13.63
N THR A 51 7.46 -2.69 13.33
CA THR A 51 8.47 -3.44 12.58
C THR A 51 7.84 -4.12 11.37
N THR A 52 8.40 -3.87 10.20
CA THR A 52 8.00 -4.49 8.93
C THR A 52 9.01 -5.54 8.54
N ILE A 53 8.56 -6.78 8.34
CA ILE A 53 9.42 -7.88 7.92
C ILE A 53 9.12 -8.21 6.46
N VAL A 54 10.15 -8.16 5.62
CA VAL A 54 10.06 -8.37 4.16
C VAL A 54 10.99 -9.48 3.72
N GLY A 55 10.66 -10.17 2.64
CA GLY A 55 11.52 -11.21 2.07
C GLY A 55 10.78 -12.08 1.07
N ALA A 56 11.52 -12.78 0.21
CA ALA A 56 10.99 -13.66 -0.83
C ALA A 56 10.06 -14.76 -0.28
N ASN A 57 9.33 -15.45 -1.17
CA ASN A 57 8.52 -16.59 -0.77
C ASN A 57 9.42 -17.62 -0.06
N GLU A 58 8.90 -18.28 0.97
CA GLU A 58 9.64 -19.27 1.76
C GLU A 58 10.85 -18.74 2.57
N SER A 59 11.05 -17.43 2.67
CA SER A 59 12.11 -16.83 3.50
C SER A 59 11.93 -17.06 5.01
N GLY A 60 10.76 -17.52 5.47
CA GLY A 60 10.48 -17.78 6.89
C GLY A 60 9.69 -16.68 7.61
N LYS A 61 9.06 -15.76 6.88
CA LYS A 61 8.25 -14.65 7.43
C LYS A 61 7.11 -15.10 8.37
N SER A 62 6.18 -15.92 7.88
CA SER A 62 5.07 -16.43 8.71
C SER A 62 5.59 -17.32 9.86
N HIS A 63 6.72 -18.00 9.66
CA HIS A 63 7.39 -18.73 10.73
C HIS A 63 7.89 -17.80 11.84
N LEU A 64 8.45 -16.62 11.52
CA LEU A 64 8.89 -15.64 12.51
C LEU A 64 7.72 -15.17 13.38
N LEU A 65 6.58 -14.82 12.80
CA LEU A 65 5.40 -14.40 13.57
C LEU A 65 4.89 -15.50 14.51
N SER A 66 4.84 -16.73 14.00
CA SER A 66 4.48 -17.90 14.82
C SER A 66 5.52 -18.16 15.92
N ALA A 67 6.80 -17.92 15.67
CA ALA A 67 7.85 -18.03 16.67
C ALA A 67 7.72 -16.97 17.77
N ILE A 68 7.36 -15.73 17.43
CA ILE A 68 7.07 -14.66 18.41
C ILE A 68 5.95 -15.08 19.35
N GLU A 69 4.82 -15.53 18.80
CA GLU A 69 3.67 -15.99 19.58
C GLU A 69 4.05 -17.15 20.52
N LYS A 70 4.78 -18.14 20.01
CA LYS A 70 5.23 -19.32 20.80
C LYS A 70 6.27 -18.95 21.85
N ALA A 71 7.17 -18.02 21.55
CA ALA A 71 8.20 -17.57 22.48
C ALA A 71 7.59 -16.86 23.69
N ILE A 72 6.57 -16.02 23.47
CA ILE A 72 5.86 -15.26 24.51
C ILE A 72 4.93 -16.17 25.29
N THR A 73 4.03 -16.90 24.60
CA THR A 73 2.98 -17.68 25.27
C THR A 73 3.49 -18.99 25.86
N GLY A 74 4.55 -19.57 25.29
CA GLY A 74 5.01 -20.92 25.63
C GLY A 74 4.02 -22.03 25.28
N ARG A 75 2.96 -21.76 24.53
CA ARG A 75 1.89 -22.71 24.18
C ARG A 75 1.98 -23.13 22.72
N LYS A 76 1.33 -24.25 22.36
CA LYS A 76 1.27 -24.80 20.98
C LYS A 76 2.64 -25.02 20.34
N ILE A 77 3.63 -25.44 21.13
CA ILE A 77 4.95 -25.83 20.63
C ILE A 77 4.93 -27.35 20.41
N GLU A 78 5.07 -27.78 19.17
CA GLU A 78 5.02 -29.19 18.81
C GLU A 78 6.38 -29.70 18.32
N ARG A 79 6.58 -31.01 18.33
CA ARG A 79 7.78 -31.62 17.73
C ARG A 79 7.79 -31.47 16.21
N SER A 80 6.61 -31.37 15.60
CA SER A 80 6.42 -31.11 14.16
C SER A 80 7.03 -29.78 13.72
N ASP A 81 7.22 -28.84 14.66
CA ASP A 81 7.82 -27.54 14.42
C ASP A 81 9.36 -27.55 14.37
N PHE A 82 10.01 -28.66 14.75
CA PHE A 82 11.47 -28.73 14.77
C PHE A 82 12.07 -28.59 13.38
N CYS A 83 13.14 -27.81 13.25
CA CYS A 83 13.81 -27.59 11.96
C CYS A 83 14.38 -28.90 11.42
N ARG A 84 13.96 -29.27 10.20
CA ARG A 84 14.38 -30.50 9.52
C ARG A 84 15.84 -30.48 9.07
N TYR A 85 16.40 -29.28 8.87
CA TYR A 85 17.80 -29.06 8.51
C TYR A 85 18.74 -29.07 9.73
N SER A 86 18.20 -29.15 10.94
CA SER A 86 19.01 -29.19 12.14
C SER A 86 19.75 -30.53 12.26
N PRO A 87 21.03 -30.55 12.66
CA PRO A 87 21.75 -31.79 12.95
C PRO A 87 21.15 -32.56 14.13
N PHE A 88 20.26 -31.94 14.90
CA PHE A 88 19.55 -32.56 16.02
C PHE A 88 18.19 -33.16 15.63
N PHE A 89 17.79 -33.09 14.34
CA PHE A 89 16.59 -33.77 13.87
C PHE A 89 16.86 -35.28 13.80
N THR A 90 16.31 -36.02 14.75
CA THR A 90 16.58 -37.45 14.94
C THR A 90 15.29 -38.21 15.24
N VAL A 91 15.29 -39.51 14.97
CA VAL A 91 14.22 -40.44 15.39
C VAL A 91 14.69 -41.42 16.47
N LYS A 92 15.92 -41.22 16.98
CA LYS A 92 16.50 -42.05 18.03
C LYS A 92 15.70 -41.94 19.33
N GLN A 93 15.59 -43.07 20.02
CA GLN A 93 14.86 -43.17 21.28
C GLN A 93 15.41 -42.18 22.31
N ASN A 94 14.52 -41.40 22.94
CA ASN A 94 14.84 -40.40 23.96
C ASN A 94 15.73 -39.22 23.51
N GLU A 95 15.98 -39.04 22.21
CA GLU A 95 16.76 -37.92 21.68
C GLU A 95 15.89 -36.85 20.96
N LEU A 96 14.57 -37.05 20.93
CA LEU A 96 13.63 -36.10 20.32
C LEU A 96 13.61 -34.77 21.08
N LYS A 97 13.86 -33.67 20.37
CA LYS A 97 13.90 -32.31 20.91
C LYS A 97 12.73 -31.46 20.42
N TYR A 98 12.49 -30.37 21.14
CA TYR A 98 11.61 -29.27 20.71
C TYR A 98 12.41 -28.04 20.27
N PRO A 99 11.80 -27.15 19.48
CA PRO A 99 12.43 -25.90 19.07
C PRO A 99 12.81 -25.02 20.25
N ASP A 100 13.83 -24.18 20.05
CA ASP A 100 14.31 -23.26 21.07
C ASP A 100 13.98 -21.82 20.70
N PHE A 101 13.45 -21.08 21.67
CA PHE A 101 13.06 -19.69 21.51
C PHE A 101 13.69 -18.81 22.58
N GLY A 102 13.95 -17.56 22.25
CA GLY A 102 14.34 -16.54 23.21
C GLY A 102 13.76 -15.19 22.88
N THR A 103 13.72 -14.32 23.89
CA THR A 103 13.21 -12.95 23.78
C THR A 103 14.06 -12.01 24.65
N GLU A 104 14.35 -10.81 24.14
CA GLU A 104 14.88 -9.68 24.91
C GLU A 104 13.77 -8.67 25.13
N TRP A 105 13.57 -8.24 26.36
CA TRP A 105 12.58 -7.25 26.77
C TRP A 105 13.27 -6.02 27.33
N ALA A 106 12.77 -4.84 26.95
CA ALA A 106 13.33 -3.56 27.39
C ALA A 106 12.23 -2.57 27.81
N ASN A 107 12.67 -1.48 28.45
CA ASN A 107 11.81 -0.39 28.94
C ASN A 107 10.72 -0.88 29.91
N LEU A 108 11.19 -1.50 30.99
CA LEU A 108 10.35 -2.03 32.06
C LEU A 108 9.81 -0.89 32.90
N SER A 109 8.51 -0.91 33.22
CA SER A 109 7.96 -0.02 34.23
C SER A 109 8.46 -0.44 35.62
N LYS A 110 8.43 0.48 36.59
CA LYS A 110 8.81 0.15 37.98
C LYS A 110 7.99 -1.00 38.58
N LEU A 111 6.72 -1.11 38.19
CA LEU A 111 5.82 -2.20 38.62
C LEU A 111 6.18 -3.53 37.95
N GLU A 112 6.51 -3.50 36.65
CA GLU A 112 6.98 -4.68 35.92
C GLU A 112 8.31 -5.18 36.48
N GLU A 113 9.27 -4.27 36.72
CA GLU A 113 10.57 -4.60 37.31
C GLU A 113 10.42 -5.26 38.70
N ALA A 114 9.60 -4.67 39.58
CA ALA A 114 9.34 -5.21 40.90
C ALA A 114 8.69 -6.61 40.84
N SER A 115 7.76 -6.81 39.90
CA SER A 115 7.08 -8.09 39.72
C SER A 115 8.03 -9.15 39.16
N ILE A 116 8.86 -8.81 38.16
CA ILE A 116 9.88 -9.71 37.63
C ILE A 116 10.87 -10.08 38.73
N ARG A 117 11.38 -9.10 39.48
CA ARG A 117 12.30 -9.31 40.60
C ARG A 117 11.76 -10.31 41.61
N LYS A 118 10.45 -10.23 41.94
CA LYS A 118 9.77 -11.17 42.82
C LYS A 118 9.71 -12.58 42.23
N ILE A 119 9.36 -12.70 40.95
CA ILE A 119 9.23 -14.00 40.25
C ILE A 119 10.58 -14.72 40.15
N ILE A 120 11.66 -13.98 39.89
CA ILE A 120 13.02 -14.55 39.70
C ILE A 120 13.85 -14.59 41.00
N GLU A 121 13.29 -14.11 42.12
CA GLU A 121 13.92 -14.05 43.44
C GLU A 121 15.28 -13.32 43.45
N VAL A 122 15.36 -12.17 42.76
CA VAL A 122 16.60 -11.39 42.64
C VAL A 122 16.76 -10.38 43.79
N PRO A 123 17.94 -10.31 44.44
CA PRO A 123 18.22 -9.33 45.50
C PRO A 123 18.05 -7.87 45.05
N GLU A 124 17.62 -6.98 45.95
CA GLU A 124 17.34 -5.56 45.64
C GLU A 124 18.54 -4.77 45.10
N ASN A 125 19.76 -5.21 45.41
CA ASN A 125 20.98 -4.55 44.96
C ASN A 125 21.31 -4.78 43.47
N VAL A 126 20.65 -5.72 42.79
CA VAL A 126 20.82 -5.96 41.35
C VAL A 126 19.84 -5.09 40.59
N THR A 127 20.33 -4.15 39.79
CA THR A 127 19.53 -3.31 38.91
C THR A 127 19.56 -3.85 37.48
N PHE A 128 18.43 -3.81 36.78
CA PHE A 128 18.36 -4.24 35.38
C PHE A 128 17.28 -3.44 34.63
N GLU A 129 17.63 -2.95 33.44
CA GLU A 129 16.69 -2.22 32.56
C GLU A 129 16.09 -3.13 31.47
N ARG A 130 16.69 -4.31 31.30
CA ARG A 130 16.30 -5.33 30.33
C ARG A 130 16.57 -6.72 30.87
N PHE A 131 15.82 -7.70 30.38
CA PHE A 131 16.04 -9.11 30.68
C PHE A 131 15.90 -9.96 29.41
N PHE A 132 16.54 -11.13 29.43
CA PHE A 132 16.46 -12.10 28.34
C PHE A 132 15.77 -13.35 28.85
N MET A 133 14.80 -13.87 28.12
CA MET A 133 14.08 -15.09 28.46
C MET A 133 14.34 -16.13 27.37
N PHE A 134 14.87 -17.29 27.74
CA PHE A 134 15.11 -18.42 26.83
C PHE A 134 14.32 -19.64 27.27
N ARG A 135 13.58 -20.21 26.31
CA ARG A 135 12.89 -21.48 26.42
C ARG A 135 13.64 -22.52 25.60
N SER A 136 14.29 -23.45 26.28
CA SER A 136 14.97 -24.57 25.64
C SER A 136 14.15 -25.83 25.81
N ASN A 137 13.89 -26.56 24.72
CA ASN A 137 13.18 -27.85 24.74
C ASN A 137 11.76 -27.82 25.39
N ILE A 138 11.07 -26.67 25.36
CA ILE A 138 9.79 -26.35 26.04
C ILE A 138 9.86 -26.26 27.56
N ASP A 139 10.47 -27.26 28.20
CA ASP A 139 10.44 -27.49 29.65
C ASP A 139 11.42 -26.63 30.45
N ARG A 140 12.46 -26.08 29.79
CA ARG A 140 13.48 -25.27 30.46
C ARG A 140 13.33 -23.80 30.14
N LEU A 141 12.79 -23.04 31.09
CA LEU A 141 12.74 -21.59 31.03
C LEU A 141 13.86 -20.98 31.88
N THR A 142 14.72 -20.19 31.26
CA THR A 142 15.83 -19.49 31.94
C THR A 142 15.80 -18.01 31.61
N ILE A 143 15.85 -17.17 32.64
CA ILE A 143 16.02 -15.72 32.50
C ILE A 143 17.49 -15.37 32.67
N TYR A 144 18.00 -14.47 31.85
CA TYR A 144 19.33 -13.91 31.99
C TYR A 144 19.23 -12.41 32.26
N LEU A 145 19.97 -11.94 33.26
CA LEU A 145 20.14 -10.51 33.55
C LEU A 145 21.56 -10.07 33.18
N PRO A 146 21.74 -8.89 32.58
CA PRO A 146 23.07 -8.33 32.31
C PRO A 146 23.73 -7.87 33.61
N GLU A 147 24.94 -8.36 33.91
CA GLU A 147 25.71 -8.01 35.12
C GLU A 147 27.20 -7.83 34.75
N LYS A 148 27.75 -6.61 34.93
CA LYS A 148 29.18 -6.27 34.73
C LYS A 148 29.83 -6.80 33.43
N GLY A 149 29.09 -6.77 32.33
CA GLY A 149 29.59 -7.19 31.00
C GLY A 149 29.39 -8.68 30.69
N ASP A 150 28.75 -9.45 31.57
CA ASP A 150 28.33 -10.84 31.33
C ASP A 150 26.83 -11.03 31.66
N TYR A 151 26.33 -12.26 31.55
CA TYR A 151 24.93 -12.61 31.77
C TYR A 151 24.75 -13.65 32.88
N ARG A 152 23.97 -13.32 33.90
CA ARG A 152 23.68 -14.24 35.01
C ARG A 152 22.37 -15.01 34.77
N PRO A 153 22.39 -16.36 34.80
CA PRO A 153 21.19 -17.18 34.60
C PRO A 153 20.35 -17.35 35.89
N TYR A 154 19.04 -17.34 35.72
CA TYR A 154 18.01 -17.61 36.74
C TYR A 154 17.03 -18.62 36.16
N ARG A 155 16.95 -19.82 36.74
CA ARG A 155 16.03 -20.87 36.28
C ARG A 155 14.65 -20.65 36.88
N ILE A 156 13.63 -20.81 36.04
CA ILE A 156 12.24 -20.54 36.39
C ILE A 156 11.48 -21.87 36.49
N GLY A 157 10.81 -22.09 37.62
CA GLY A 157 9.93 -23.25 37.83
C GLY A 157 8.59 -23.12 37.08
N GLU A 158 7.74 -24.15 37.16
CA GLU A 158 6.45 -24.14 36.45
C GLU A 158 5.48 -23.06 36.97
N GLU A 159 5.34 -22.90 38.29
CA GLU A 159 4.48 -21.88 38.90
C GLU A 159 4.95 -20.46 38.54
N GLN A 160 6.25 -20.18 38.71
CA GLN A 160 6.87 -18.92 38.33
C GLN A 160 6.73 -18.62 36.83
N SER A 161 6.73 -19.65 35.97
CA SER A 161 6.52 -19.49 34.53
C SER A 161 5.10 -19.01 34.21
N ILE A 162 4.09 -19.43 34.98
CA ILE A 162 2.70 -18.98 34.79
C ILE A 162 2.57 -17.51 35.20
N GLU A 163 3.17 -17.13 36.33
CA GLU A 163 3.20 -15.73 36.79
C GLU A 163 3.93 -14.83 35.79
N LEU A 164 5.07 -15.28 35.26
CA LEU A 164 5.81 -14.55 34.24
C LEU A 164 5.01 -14.36 32.95
N GLN A 165 4.35 -15.42 32.46
CA GLN A 165 3.48 -15.33 31.28
C GLN A 165 2.30 -14.39 31.51
N ALA A 166 1.80 -14.29 32.74
CA ALA A 166 0.75 -13.34 33.09
C ALA A 166 1.25 -11.89 33.05
N LEU A 167 2.55 -11.65 33.20
CA LEU A 167 3.14 -10.32 33.11
C LEU A 167 3.50 -9.92 31.67
N LEU A 168 3.90 -10.89 30.83
CA LEU A 168 4.32 -10.62 29.44
C LEU A 168 3.21 -9.98 28.57
N PRO A 169 3.59 -9.19 27.55
CA PRO A 169 2.62 -8.54 26.66
C PRO A 169 1.68 -9.52 25.96
N ALA A 170 0.43 -9.12 25.79
CA ALA A 170 -0.59 -9.92 25.12
C ALA A 170 -0.40 -9.88 23.59
N ILE A 171 -0.65 -11.00 22.93
CA ILE A 171 -0.66 -11.07 21.46
C ILE A 171 -2.03 -10.68 20.95
N LEU A 172 -2.08 -9.59 20.17
CA LEU A 172 -3.25 -9.15 19.44
C LEU A 172 -3.14 -9.65 17.99
N LYS A 173 -4.24 -10.22 17.46
CA LYS A 173 -4.36 -10.60 16.06
C LYS A 173 -5.60 -9.95 15.47
N ILE A 174 -5.44 -9.36 14.30
CA ILE A 174 -6.54 -8.84 13.50
C ILE A 174 -6.87 -9.88 12.44
N GLU A 175 -8.15 -10.13 12.25
CA GLU A 175 -8.63 -11.08 11.26
C GLU A 175 -8.65 -10.42 9.89
N SER A 176 -7.57 -10.63 9.14
CA SER A 176 -7.34 -10.05 7.80
C SER A 176 -8.23 -10.61 6.71
N ASN A 177 -8.81 -11.80 6.93
CA ASN A 177 -9.59 -12.57 5.97
C ASN A 177 -11.10 -12.56 6.24
N VAL A 178 -11.56 -11.70 7.16
CA VAL A 178 -12.98 -11.54 7.47
C VAL A 178 -13.44 -10.19 6.95
N ALA A 179 -14.51 -10.19 6.16
CA ALA A 179 -15.11 -8.99 5.58
C ALA A 179 -16.47 -8.72 6.23
N LEU A 180 -16.89 -7.45 6.28
CA LEU A 180 -18.26 -7.12 6.69
C LEU A 180 -19.29 -7.84 5.78
N PRO A 181 -20.30 -8.51 6.35
CA PRO A 181 -21.36 -9.15 5.57
C PRO A 181 -22.30 -8.10 4.96
N SER A 182 -23.04 -8.46 3.91
CA SER A 182 -24.02 -7.56 3.31
C SER A 182 -25.28 -7.36 4.14
N SER A 183 -25.65 -8.35 4.96
CA SER A 183 -26.70 -8.22 5.95
C SER A 183 -26.40 -9.04 7.19
N VAL A 184 -27.04 -8.67 8.30
CA VAL A 184 -26.99 -9.40 9.57
C VAL A 184 -28.39 -9.44 10.19
N PRO A 185 -28.83 -10.59 10.74
CA PRO A 185 -30.10 -10.65 11.45
C PRO A 185 -30.08 -9.73 12.67
N ILE A 186 -31.09 -8.87 12.82
CA ILE A 186 -31.13 -7.84 13.88
C ILE A 186 -31.06 -8.50 15.26
N LYS A 187 -31.76 -9.62 15.46
CA LYS A 187 -31.74 -10.35 16.73
C LYS A 187 -30.42 -11.06 17.00
N LYS A 188 -29.62 -11.38 15.97
CA LYS A 188 -28.28 -11.92 16.16
C LYS A 188 -27.34 -10.88 16.79
N LEU A 189 -27.49 -9.61 16.41
CA LEU A 189 -26.75 -8.50 17.05
C LEU A 189 -27.16 -8.31 18.52
N VAL A 190 -28.44 -8.51 18.85
CA VAL A 190 -28.93 -8.46 20.24
C VAL A 190 -28.37 -9.63 21.06
N GLU A 191 -28.38 -10.84 20.50
CA GLU A 191 -27.80 -12.04 21.14
C GLU A 191 -26.31 -11.85 21.46
N LEU A 192 -25.53 -11.30 20.53
CA LEU A 192 -24.11 -11.02 20.76
C LEU A 192 -23.86 -9.98 21.87
N GLY A 193 -24.83 -9.12 22.17
CA GLY A 193 -24.72 -8.10 23.21
C GLY A 193 -25.34 -8.48 24.56
N GLN A 194 -26.04 -9.61 24.67
CA GLN A 194 -26.74 -10.04 25.89
C GLN A 194 -26.47 -11.52 26.16
N GLU A 195 -25.71 -11.82 27.23
CA GLU A 195 -25.30 -13.19 27.58
C GLU A 195 -26.48 -14.17 27.83
N ASP A 196 -27.66 -13.66 28.23
CA ASP A 196 -28.85 -14.45 28.57
C ASP A 196 -30.04 -14.25 27.60
N TYR A 197 -29.80 -13.90 26.34
CA TYR A 197 -30.88 -13.65 25.39
C TYR A 197 -31.69 -14.93 25.04
N LEU A 198 -32.85 -15.10 25.69
CA LEU A 198 -33.81 -16.18 25.45
C LEU A 198 -35.00 -15.76 24.53
N GLY A 199 -34.96 -14.56 23.96
CA GLY A 199 -36.13 -13.86 23.42
C GLY A 199 -36.46 -14.00 21.93
N GLY A 200 -35.72 -14.82 21.17
CA GLY A 200 -35.87 -14.93 19.71
C GLY A 200 -36.35 -16.30 19.25
N ARG A 201 -37.17 -16.36 18.18
CA ARG A 201 -37.36 -17.64 17.47
C ARG A 201 -36.05 -17.96 16.76
N ARG A 202 -35.61 -19.22 16.76
CA ARG A 202 -34.39 -19.64 16.02
C ARG A 202 -34.39 -19.15 14.58
N PHE A 203 -35.55 -19.16 13.91
CA PHE A 203 -35.72 -18.65 12.55
C PHE A 203 -35.28 -17.18 12.37
N GLU A 204 -35.42 -16.33 13.37
CA GLU A 204 -35.03 -14.90 13.32
C GLU A 204 -33.53 -14.67 13.54
N LEU A 205 -32.78 -15.70 13.94
CA LEU A 205 -31.32 -15.68 14.08
C LEU A 205 -30.61 -16.21 12.84
N LEU A 206 -31.36 -16.88 11.95
CA LEU A 206 -30.83 -17.43 10.69
C LEU A 206 -30.58 -16.31 9.69
N ASP A 207 -29.53 -16.47 8.89
CA ASP A 207 -29.25 -15.55 7.80
C ASP A 207 -30.32 -15.64 6.69
N ARG A 208 -30.22 -14.76 5.70
CA ARG A 208 -31.18 -14.71 4.58
C ARG A 208 -31.16 -15.97 3.72
N GLU A 209 -30.00 -16.59 3.50
CA GLU A 209 -29.85 -17.77 2.65
C GLU A 209 -30.50 -19.00 3.31
N GLN A 210 -30.26 -19.19 4.61
CA GLN A 210 -30.87 -20.24 5.44
C GLN A 210 -32.39 -20.11 5.46
N ARG A 211 -32.91 -18.89 5.66
CA ARG A 211 -34.37 -18.65 5.63
C ARG A 211 -34.98 -18.90 4.26
N SER A 212 -34.31 -18.50 3.17
CA SER A 212 -34.79 -18.79 1.81
C SER A 212 -34.91 -20.30 1.61
N LYS A 213 -33.88 -21.09 1.96
CA LYS A 213 -33.92 -22.55 1.85
C LYS A 213 -35.08 -23.18 2.63
N ILE A 214 -35.40 -22.63 3.80
CA ILE A 214 -36.54 -23.09 4.60
C ILE A 214 -37.85 -22.76 3.90
N VAL A 215 -38.00 -21.54 3.38
CA VAL A 215 -39.21 -21.12 2.65
C VAL A 215 -39.38 -21.95 1.38
N ASP A 216 -38.33 -22.11 0.57
CA ASP A 216 -38.34 -22.93 -0.65
C ASP A 216 -38.75 -24.37 -0.33
N ALA A 217 -38.23 -24.94 0.77
CA ALA A 217 -38.60 -26.28 1.21
C ALA A 217 -40.03 -26.37 1.74
N LEU A 218 -40.57 -25.30 2.32
CA LEU A 218 -41.96 -25.20 2.76
C LEU A 218 -42.93 -25.05 1.58
N ASP A 219 -42.54 -24.34 0.53
CA ASP A 219 -43.33 -24.19 -0.69
C ASP A 219 -43.60 -25.55 -1.35
N VAL A 220 -42.63 -26.47 -1.31
CA VAL A 220 -42.84 -27.87 -1.77
C VAL A 220 -44.01 -28.54 -1.05
N PHE A 221 -44.22 -28.26 0.24
CA PHE A 221 -45.35 -28.78 1.01
C PHE A 221 -46.66 -28.03 0.73
N SER A 222 -46.59 -26.73 0.46
CA SER A 222 -47.75 -25.91 0.09
C SER A 222 -48.30 -26.31 -1.27
N ASP A 223 -47.42 -26.48 -2.26
CA ASP A 223 -47.76 -26.85 -3.63
C ASP A 223 -48.24 -28.30 -3.72
N ASN A 224 -47.83 -29.15 -2.77
CA ASN A 224 -48.25 -30.55 -2.68
C ASN A 224 -48.85 -30.88 -1.29
N PRO A 225 -50.10 -30.46 -0.99
CA PRO A 225 -50.73 -30.67 0.32
C PRO A 225 -50.81 -32.14 0.77
N GLY A 226 -50.81 -33.08 -0.19
CA GLY A 226 -50.79 -34.52 0.07
C GLY A 226 -49.51 -35.02 0.74
N LEU A 227 -48.39 -34.30 0.61
CA LEU A 227 -47.13 -34.64 1.29
C LEU A 227 -47.24 -34.47 2.81
N ILE A 228 -47.98 -33.46 3.28
CA ILE A 228 -48.21 -33.21 4.71
C ILE A 228 -48.96 -34.38 5.36
N THR A 229 -49.93 -34.96 4.65
CA THR A 229 -50.70 -36.10 5.12
C THR A 229 -49.81 -37.34 5.24
N LYS A 230 -48.91 -37.57 4.27
CA LYS A 230 -47.91 -38.66 4.30
C LYS A 230 -46.85 -38.48 5.41
N VAL A 231 -46.38 -37.25 5.65
CA VAL A 231 -45.46 -36.95 6.77
C VAL A 231 -46.10 -37.25 8.13
N ARG A 232 -47.42 -37.01 8.28
CA ARG A 232 -48.14 -37.33 9.52
C ARG A 232 -48.18 -38.85 9.80
N TYR A 233 -48.22 -39.70 8.77
CA TYR A 233 -48.08 -41.16 8.89
C TYR A 233 -46.66 -41.61 9.25
N LEU A 234 -45.63 -40.83 8.94
CA LEU A 234 -44.24 -41.11 9.34
C LEU A 234 -44.02 -41.00 10.86
N TRP A 235 -44.80 -40.17 11.56
CA TRP A 235 -44.64 -39.89 13.00
C TRP A 235 -45.75 -40.50 13.87
N GLY A 236 -46.90 -40.86 13.30
CA GLY A 236 -47.95 -41.64 13.97
C GLY A 236 -47.94 -43.08 13.45
N GLY A 237 -47.69 -44.06 14.33
CA GLY A 237 -47.43 -45.46 13.99
C GLY A 237 -48.58 -46.21 13.30
N GLY A 238 -48.84 -45.90 12.03
CA GLY A 238 -49.66 -46.66 11.09
C GLY A 238 -48.83 -47.20 9.93
N ASP A 239 -49.34 -48.25 9.29
CA ASP A 239 -48.63 -49.12 8.36
C ASP A 239 -47.81 -48.43 7.24
N ARG A 240 -46.66 -49.06 6.95
CA ARG A 240 -45.64 -48.62 5.99
C ARG A 240 -46.13 -48.74 4.55
N GLU A 241 -46.75 -47.70 4.01
CA GLU A 241 -46.81 -47.48 2.56
C GLU A 241 -45.98 -46.26 2.14
N GLU A 242 -45.23 -46.46 1.05
CA GLU A 242 -44.28 -45.60 0.35
C GLU A 242 -43.93 -44.25 0.99
N ILE A 243 -42.75 -44.23 1.62
CA ILE A 243 -42.06 -43.02 2.06
C ILE A 243 -41.78 -42.16 0.83
N ASP A 244 -42.47 -41.01 0.75
CA ASP A 244 -42.28 -40.06 -0.33
C ASP A 244 -40.91 -39.38 -0.20
N ARG A 245 -40.05 -39.62 -1.19
CA ARG A 245 -38.66 -39.15 -1.19
C ARG A 245 -38.59 -37.63 -1.15
N GLU A 246 -39.55 -36.95 -1.78
CA GLU A 246 -39.61 -35.50 -1.88
C GLU A 246 -39.95 -34.86 -0.52
N ALA A 247 -40.91 -35.43 0.22
CA ALA A 247 -41.21 -34.97 1.59
C ALA A 247 -40.02 -35.16 2.55
N VAL A 248 -39.29 -36.27 2.44
CA VAL A 248 -38.11 -36.54 3.27
C VAL A 248 -36.95 -35.61 2.91
N GLU A 249 -36.73 -35.32 1.62
CA GLU A 249 -35.70 -34.38 1.15
C GLU A 249 -36.01 -32.94 1.60
N SER A 250 -37.26 -32.48 1.51
CA SER A 250 -37.66 -31.15 2.01
C SER A 250 -37.54 -31.03 3.54
N LEU A 251 -37.94 -32.04 4.32
CA LEU A 251 -37.72 -32.06 5.78
C LEU A 251 -36.23 -32.05 6.13
N LYS A 252 -35.40 -32.82 5.42
CA LYS A 252 -33.94 -32.77 5.59
C LYS A 252 -33.37 -31.40 5.24
N SER A 253 -33.88 -30.74 4.20
CA SER A 253 -33.47 -29.38 3.82
C SER A 253 -33.76 -28.39 4.95
N ILE A 254 -34.98 -28.41 5.52
CA ILE A 254 -35.37 -27.56 6.65
C ILE A 254 -34.48 -27.83 7.88
N ILE A 255 -34.33 -29.09 8.28
CA ILE A 255 -33.50 -29.47 9.44
C ILE A 255 -32.05 -29.06 9.21
N SER A 256 -31.49 -29.30 8.02
CA SER A 256 -30.10 -28.95 7.73
C SER A 256 -29.86 -27.44 7.69
N ALA A 257 -30.83 -26.64 7.23
CA ALA A 257 -30.77 -25.18 7.27
C ALA A 257 -30.85 -24.63 8.71
N VAL A 258 -31.64 -25.27 9.59
CA VAL A 258 -31.85 -24.86 10.99
C VAL A 258 -30.72 -25.31 11.92
N ASP A 259 -30.23 -26.54 11.76
CA ASP A 259 -29.17 -27.12 12.61
C ASP A 259 -27.75 -26.88 12.04
N GLU A 260 -27.65 -26.12 10.95
CA GLU A 260 -26.39 -25.79 10.25
C GLU A 260 -25.56 -27.03 9.87
N VAL A 261 -26.18 -28.21 9.72
CA VAL A 261 -25.50 -29.49 9.53
C VAL A 261 -24.75 -29.56 8.18
N THR A 262 -25.14 -28.72 7.22
CA THR A 262 -24.53 -28.62 5.89
C THR A 262 -23.31 -27.72 5.83
N PHE A 263 -23.09 -26.83 6.80
CA PHE A 263 -21.91 -25.96 6.80
C PHE A 263 -20.70 -26.68 7.39
N SER A 264 -19.55 -26.53 6.72
CA SER A 264 -18.29 -26.96 7.31
C SER A 264 -18.00 -26.14 8.58
N GLU A 265 -17.28 -26.72 9.54
CA GLU A 265 -16.83 -26.02 10.75
C GLU A 265 -16.13 -24.68 10.44
N LYS A 266 -15.41 -24.62 9.31
CA LYS A 266 -14.76 -23.39 8.85
C LYS A 266 -15.74 -22.30 8.42
N GLU A 267 -16.83 -22.67 7.75
CA GLU A 267 -17.86 -21.72 7.31
C GLU A 267 -18.65 -21.17 8.50
N LYS A 268 -18.96 -22.01 9.48
CA LYS A 268 -19.61 -21.58 10.72
C LYS A 268 -18.78 -20.54 11.45
N GLN A 269 -17.50 -20.86 11.71
CA GLN A 269 -16.56 -19.94 12.35
C GLN A 269 -16.42 -18.63 11.57
N ARG A 270 -16.36 -18.70 10.23
CA ARG A 270 -16.29 -17.50 9.39
C ARG A 270 -17.53 -16.62 9.57
N ARG A 271 -18.73 -17.19 9.52
CA ARG A 271 -19.99 -16.44 9.69
C ARG A 271 -20.11 -15.81 11.06
N GLU A 272 -19.74 -16.53 12.11
CA GLU A 272 -19.70 -15.98 13.48
C GLU A 272 -18.79 -14.74 13.56
N LYS A 273 -17.61 -14.79 12.94
CA LYS A 273 -16.68 -13.65 12.88
C LYS A 273 -17.23 -12.48 12.07
N GLU A 274 -17.91 -12.76 10.95
CA GLU A 274 -18.58 -11.73 10.14
C GLU A 274 -19.69 -11.03 10.95
N PHE A 275 -20.46 -11.77 11.75
CA PHE A 275 -21.48 -11.21 12.64
C PHE A 275 -20.89 -10.45 13.83
N ASP A 276 -19.82 -10.93 14.45
CA ASP A 276 -19.08 -10.20 15.49
C ASP A 276 -18.54 -8.86 14.96
N LEU A 277 -18.05 -8.84 13.72
CA LEU A 277 -17.60 -7.61 13.07
C LEU A 277 -18.76 -6.62 12.87
N ALA A 278 -19.93 -7.10 12.43
CA ALA A 278 -21.14 -6.27 12.31
C ALA A 278 -21.61 -5.75 13.67
N TYR A 279 -21.56 -6.57 14.72
CA TYR A 279 -21.85 -6.17 16.09
C TYR A 279 -20.90 -5.06 16.59
N LYS A 280 -19.59 -5.22 16.38
CA LYS A 280 -18.59 -4.18 16.69
C LYS A 280 -18.89 -2.87 15.97
N LEU A 281 -19.27 -2.92 14.70
CA LEU A 281 -19.64 -1.72 13.95
C LEU A 281 -20.87 -1.01 14.53
N ILE A 282 -21.94 -1.73 14.82
CA ILE A 282 -23.23 -1.15 15.24
C ILE A 282 -23.21 -0.78 16.73
N CYS A 283 -22.82 -1.70 17.60
CA CYS A 283 -22.93 -1.51 19.05
C CYS A 283 -21.71 -0.83 19.65
N LYS A 284 -20.49 -1.14 19.20
CA LYS A 284 -19.27 -0.54 19.78
C LYS A 284 -18.91 0.79 19.12
N ILE A 285 -18.91 0.86 17.79
CA ILE A 285 -18.52 2.08 17.06
C ILE A 285 -19.68 3.06 16.96
N ALA A 286 -20.83 2.65 16.41
CA ALA A 286 -22.00 3.52 16.33
C ALA A 286 -22.73 3.70 17.67
N GLN A 287 -22.31 3.01 18.73
CA GLN A 287 -22.86 3.17 20.09
C GLN A 287 -24.38 2.98 20.15
N VAL A 288 -24.90 2.05 19.34
CA VAL A 288 -26.33 1.70 19.33
C VAL A 288 -26.60 0.68 20.42
N ASP A 289 -27.55 1.00 21.30
CA ASP A 289 -27.97 0.12 22.37
C ASP A 289 -28.70 -1.12 21.82
N THR A 290 -28.44 -2.29 22.42
CA THR A 290 -29.13 -3.55 22.06
C THR A 290 -30.65 -3.47 22.23
N SER A 291 -31.16 -2.66 23.16
CA SER A 291 -32.59 -2.41 23.35
C SER A 291 -33.21 -1.70 22.15
N ALA A 292 -32.51 -0.72 21.55
CA ALA A 292 -32.97 -0.05 20.34
C ALA A 292 -32.99 -1.01 19.12
N LEU A 293 -32.06 -1.97 19.06
CA LEU A 293 -32.08 -3.02 18.04
C LEU A 293 -33.25 -3.99 18.24
N LEU A 294 -33.58 -4.31 19.50
CA LEU A 294 -34.74 -5.12 19.83
C LEU A 294 -36.05 -4.39 19.47
N ASP A 295 -36.14 -3.10 19.79
CA ASP A 295 -37.26 -2.24 19.41
C ASP A 295 -37.41 -2.16 17.88
N LEU A 296 -36.30 -2.05 17.15
CA LEU A 296 -36.30 -2.11 15.69
C LEU A 296 -36.84 -3.45 15.18
N ALA A 297 -36.37 -4.58 15.73
CA ALA A 297 -36.83 -5.91 15.33
C ALA A 297 -38.35 -6.09 15.58
N ASN A 298 -38.85 -5.59 16.71
CA ASN A 298 -40.28 -5.62 17.03
C ASN A 298 -41.07 -4.69 16.11
N ALA A 299 -40.57 -3.47 15.87
CA ALA A 299 -41.22 -2.48 15.02
C ALA A 299 -41.38 -2.95 13.56
N VAL A 300 -40.38 -3.65 13.02
CA VAL A 300 -40.45 -4.21 11.66
C VAL A 300 -41.46 -5.36 11.62
N LYS A 301 -41.46 -6.23 12.63
CA LYS A 301 -42.42 -7.34 12.75
C LYS A 301 -43.86 -6.86 12.90
N ASP A 302 -44.09 -5.81 13.67
CA ASP A 302 -45.42 -5.25 13.94
C ASP A 302 -45.89 -4.30 12.83
N GLY A 303 -45.04 -4.01 11.82
CA GLY A 303 -45.37 -3.16 10.68
C GLY A 303 -45.38 -1.66 10.99
N THR A 304 -44.79 -1.22 12.11
CA THR A 304 -44.71 0.20 12.50
C THR A 304 -43.59 0.93 11.76
N GLN A 305 -43.78 1.13 10.45
CA GLN A 305 -42.75 1.63 9.52
C GLN A 305 -42.16 3.00 9.94
N GLY A 306 -42.98 3.92 10.44
CA GLY A 306 -42.50 5.24 10.86
C GLY A 306 -41.51 5.19 12.03
N TYR A 307 -41.76 4.33 13.02
CA TYR A 307 -40.88 4.16 14.17
C TYR A 307 -39.59 3.42 13.79
N ALA A 308 -39.70 2.35 12.99
CA ALA A 308 -38.54 1.63 12.46
C ALA A 308 -37.62 2.54 11.63
N ASN A 309 -38.18 3.34 10.73
CA ASN A 309 -37.42 4.33 9.94
C ASN A 309 -36.75 5.37 10.83
N GLY A 310 -37.45 5.84 11.88
CA GLY A 310 -36.88 6.75 12.87
C GLY A 310 -35.65 6.16 13.58
N ILE A 311 -35.69 4.89 13.98
CA ILE A 311 -34.53 4.20 14.59
C ILE A 311 -33.39 4.08 13.58
N ILE A 312 -33.67 3.63 12.35
CA ILE A 312 -32.66 3.49 11.28
C ILE A 312 -31.97 4.83 10.98
N GLU A 313 -32.71 5.93 10.91
CA GLU A 313 -32.13 7.26 10.68
C GLU A 313 -31.17 7.66 11.82
N LYS A 314 -31.52 7.35 13.08
CA LYS A 314 -30.63 7.58 14.22
C LYS A 314 -29.39 6.70 14.16
N ILE A 315 -29.51 5.43 13.80
CA ILE A 315 -28.37 4.52 13.62
C ILE A 315 -27.44 5.05 12.54
N ASN A 316 -27.97 5.43 11.37
CA ASN A 316 -27.20 5.98 10.26
C ASN A 316 -26.46 7.27 10.65
N ARG A 317 -27.12 8.15 11.42
CA ARG A 317 -26.49 9.37 11.93
C ARG A 317 -25.32 9.03 12.86
N GLN A 318 -25.48 8.08 13.77
CA GLN A 318 -24.40 7.66 14.68
C GLN A 318 -23.23 7.00 13.93
N LEU A 319 -23.53 6.14 12.95
CA LEU A 319 -22.51 5.55 12.08
C LEU A 319 -21.69 6.62 11.36
N SER A 320 -22.37 7.61 10.77
CA SER A 320 -21.70 8.70 10.06
C SER A 320 -20.78 9.53 10.96
N ILE A 321 -21.20 9.81 12.21
CA ILE A 321 -20.42 10.60 13.17
C ILE A 321 -19.21 9.80 13.70
N ASN A 322 -19.43 8.56 14.12
CA ASN A 322 -18.43 7.81 14.89
C ASN A 322 -17.45 7.01 14.03
N LEU A 323 -17.84 6.64 12.81
CA LEU A 323 -16.99 5.86 11.90
C LEU A 323 -15.90 6.75 11.28
N ASN A 324 -16.22 7.95 10.80
CA ASN A 324 -15.27 8.90 10.21
C ASN A 324 -14.32 8.28 9.14
N PHE A 325 -14.82 7.29 8.38
CA PHE A 325 -14.05 6.49 7.43
C PHE A 325 -13.35 7.29 6.30
N PRO A 326 -13.94 8.36 5.72
CA PRO A 326 -13.33 9.09 4.60
C PRO A 326 -11.95 9.71 4.88
N ASN A 327 -11.58 9.91 6.15
CA ASN A 327 -10.24 10.39 6.50
C ASN A 327 -9.15 9.33 6.35
N TYR A 328 -9.53 8.06 6.36
CA TYR A 328 -8.62 6.92 6.30
C TYR A 328 -8.62 6.24 4.93
N TRP A 329 -9.71 6.39 4.17
CA TRP A 329 -9.85 5.84 2.82
C TRP A 329 -9.74 6.94 1.75
N VAL A 330 -8.56 7.10 1.16
CA VAL A 330 -8.29 8.22 0.25
C VAL A 330 -8.98 8.06 -1.11
N GLN A 331 -9.27 6.82 -1.52
CA GLN A 331 -9.84 6.51 -2.83
C GLN A 331 -11.26 7.06 -3.04
N ASP A 332 -12.04 7.25 -1.98
CA ASP A 332 -13.40 7.77 -2.06
C ASP A 332 -13.76 8.62 -0.84
N ARG A 333 -13.52 9.93 -0.95
CA ARG A 333 -13.82 10.90 0.12
C ARG A 333 -15.32 11.11 0.34
N ASN A 334 -16.16 10.70 -0.61
CA ASN A 334 -17.62 10.80 -0.51
C ASN A 334 -18.26 9.49 0.00
N PHE A 335 -17.44 8.53 0.45
CA PHE A 335 -17.92 7.26 0.97
C PHE A 335 -18.86 7.46 2.17
N CYS A 336 -20.05 6.89 2.07
CA CYS A 336 -21.01 6.82 3.17
C CYS A 336 -21.51 5.39 3.34
N LEU A 337 -21.29 4.82 4.54
CA LEU A 337 -21.87 3.55 4.95
C LEU A 337 -23.21 3.80 5.64
N LYS A 338 -24.26 3.14 5.16
CA LYS A 338 -25.59 3.19 5.74
C LYS A 338 -26.12 1.79 6.04
N VAL A 339 -27.16 1.77 6.85
CA VAL A 339 -27.96 0.59 7.15
C VAL A 339 -29.43 0.83 6.81
N MET A 340 -30.10 -0.26 6.44
CA MET A 340 -31.54 -0.32 6.21
C MET A 340 -32.11 -1.55 6.93
N ALA A 341 -33.34 -1.45 7.44
CA ALA A 341 -34.06 -2.63 7.89
C ALA A 341 -34.77 -3.30 6.71
N ARG A 342 -34.57 -4.61 6.51
CA ARG A 342 -35.32 -5.43 5.57
C ARG A 342 -35.73 -6.74 6.24
N ASP A 343 -37.03 -6.95 6.43
CA ASP A 343 -37.60 -8.11 7.12
C ASP A 343 -37.02 -8.31 8.52
N TYR A 344 -36.11 -9.27 8.74
CA TYR A 344 -35.44 -9.45 10.03
C TYR A 344 -33.97 -9.01 10.02
N ASP A 345 -33.50 -8.43 8.92
CA ASP A 345 -32.11 -8.10 8.70
C ASP A 345 -31.85 -6.61 8.75
N LEU A 346 -30.67 -6.28 9.28
CA LEU A 346 -30.01 -5.02 9.05
C LEU A 346 -29.10 -5.19 7.81
N VAL A 347 -29.42 -4.49 6.73
CA VAL A 347 -28.70 -4.55 5.46
C VAL A 347 -27.75 -3.37 5.36
N PHE A 348 -26.48 -3.64 5.05
CA PHE A 348 -25.46 -2.62 4.85
C PHE A 348 -25.44 -2.15 3.39
N THR A 349 -25.53 -0.84 3.19
CA THR A 349 -25.47 -0.21 1.86
C THR A 349 -24.39 0.87 1.83
N ILE A 350 -23.81 1.07 0.65
CA ILE A 350 -22.83 2.13 0.41
C ILE A 350 -23.44 3.13 -0.55
N THR A 351 -23.40 4.41 -0.19
CA THR A 351 -23.64 5.49 -1.15
C THR A 351 -22.30 5.96 -1.70
N ASP A 352 -22.17 6.02 -3.02
CA ASP A 352 -20.99 6.56 -3.69
C ASP A 352 -21.14 8.06 -4.04
N ARG A 353 -20.12 8.61 -4.71
CA ARG A 353 -20.12 9.99 -5.21
C ARG A 353 -21.25 10.34 -6.17
N THR A 354 -21.89 9.37 -6.83
CA THR A 354 -23.05 9.64 -7.72
C THR A 354 -24.36 9.68 -6.95
N GLY A 355 -24.35 9.42 -5.64
CA GLY A 355 -25.54 9.34 -4.80
C GLY A 355 -26.31 8.03 -4.99
N THR A 356 -25.74 7.06 -5.70
CA THR A 356 -26.38 5.76 -5.93
C THR A 356 -26.05 4.84 -4.77
N GLU A 357 -27.07 4.15 -4.25
CA GLU A 357 -26.91 3.17 -3.18
C GLU A 357 -26.65 1.78 -3.78
N TYR A 358 -25.54 1.18 -3.39
CA TYR A 358 -25.14 -0.16 -3.78
C TYR A 358 -25.19 -1.09 -2.57
N SER A 359 -25.43 -2.37 -2.82
CA SER A 359 -25.18 -3.39 -1.82
C SER A 359 -23.70 -3.43 -1.50
N PHE A 360 -23.37 -3.71 -0.24
CA PHE A 360 -21.98 -3.82 0.20
C PHE A 360 -21.18 -4.89 -0.59
N ASP A 361 -21.86 -5.91 -1.10
CA ASP A 361 -21.25 -6.97 -1.93
C ASP A 361 -20.88 -6.52 -3.35
N GLU A 362 -21.46 -5.43 -3.86
CA GLU A 362 -21.25 -4.93 -5.22
C GLU A 362 -19.99 -4.05 -5.35
N ARG A 363 -19.31 -3.75 -4.24
CA ARG A 363 -18.11 -2.90 -4.21
C ARG A 363 -16.82 -3.75 -4.16
N SER A 364 -15.69 -3.08 -4.38
CA SER A 364 -14.39 -3.75 -4.48
C SER A 364 -14.08 -4.55 -3.21
N GLN A 365 -13.58 -5.78 -3.37
CA GLN A 365 -13.18 -6.62 -2.24
C GLN A 365 -12.22 -5.88 -1.31
N GLY A 366 -11.28 -5.10 -1.87
CA GLY A 366 -10.32 -4.31 -1.09
C GLY A 366 -10.96 -3.31 -0.13
N LEU A 367 -12.05 -2.62 -0.52
CA LEU A 367 -12.79 -1.72 0.38
C LEU A 367 -13.37 -2.50 1.57
N ARG A 368 -13.95 -3.68 1.32
CA ARG A 368 -14.57 -4.50 2.35
C ARG A 368 -13.56 -4.96 3.40
N TYR A 369 -12.41 -5.47 2.95
CA TYR A 369 -11.35 -5.90 3.85
C TYR A 369 -10.73 -4.70 4.60
N PHE A 370 -10.49 -3.58 3.92
CA PHE A 370 -9.99 -2.36 4.57
C PHE A 370 -10.93 -1.86 5.67
N LEU A 371 -12.23 -1.79 5.40
CA LEU A 371 -13.23 -1.42 6.41
C LEU A 371 -13.20 -2.38 7.60
N SER A 372 -12.96 -3.66 7.35
CA SER A 372 -12.89 -4.68 8.40
C SER A 372 -11.67 -4.49 9.31
N TYR A 373 -10.51 -4.11 8.77
CA TYR A 373 -9.36 -3.67 9.58
C TYR A 373 -9.70 -2.46 10.42
N TYR A 374 -10.34 -1.46 9.80
CA TYR A 374 -10.66 -0.21 10.48
C TYR A 374 -11.69 -0.40 11.61
N ILE A 375 -12.71 -1.25 11.40
CA ILE A 375 -13.68 -1.61 12.44
C ILE A 375 -12.97 -2.33 13.59
N GLN A 376 -12.11 -3.30 13.31
CA GLN A 376 -11.35 -4.01 14.35
C GLN A 376 -10.45 -3.07 15.14
N TYR A 377 -9.78 -2.10 14.49
CA TYR A 377 -9.03 -1.06 15.17
C TYR A 377 -9.90 -0.17 16.07
N ARG A 378 -11.02 0.36 15.55
CA ARG A 378 -11.90 1.28 16.29
C ARG A 378 -12.66 0.63 17.44
N SER A 379 -12.90 -0.67 17.35
CA SER A 379 -13.57 -1.45 18.41
C SER A 379 -12.61 -2.13 19.39
N HIS A 380 -11.30 -2.08 19.15
CA HIS A 380 -10.30 -2.65 20.06
C HIS A 380 -10.22 -1.81 21.34
N GLU A 381 -10.32 -2.47 22.49
CA GLU A 381 -10.13 -1.86 23.80
C GLU A 381 -8.79 -2.33 24.38
N SER A 382 -7.93 -1.39 24.80
CA SER A 382 -6.60 -1.74 25.33
C SER A 382 -6.71 -2.67 26.53
N HIS A 383 -5.79 -3.63 26.63
CA HIS A 383 -5.72 -4.49 27.81
C HIS A 383 -5.48 -3.67 29.09
N SER A 384 -6.23 -3.93 30.14
CA SER A 384 -6.25 -3.11 31.37
C SER A 384 -4.96 -3.10 32.20
N SER A 385 -4.06 -4.05 31.96
CA SER A 385 -2.91 -4.34 32.83
C SER A 385 -1.64 -4.79 32.10
N LYS A 386 -1.69 -4.97 30.77
CA LYS A 386 -0.57 -5.47 29.97
C LYS A 386 -0.40 -4.61 28.73
N SER A 387 0.84 -4.47 28.26
CA SER A 387 1.07 -4.00 26.90
C SER A 387 0.69 -5.08 25.89
N GLU A 388 0.51 -4.68 24.63
CA GLU A 388 0.05 -5.55 23.56
C GLU A 388 1.02 -5.53 22.38
N ILE A 389 1.10 -6.66 21.68
CA ILE A 389 1.85 -6.82 20.43
C ILE A 389 0.89 -7.29 19.35
N LEU A 390 0.62 -6.43 18.36
CA LEU A 390 -0.14 -6.75 17.17
C LEU A 390 0.73 -7.52 16.18
N VAL A 391 0.29 -8.71 15.79
CA VAL A 391 0.98 -9.57 14.84
C VAL A 391 0.11 -9.83 13.61
N MET A 392 0.63 -9.55 12.40
CA MET A 392 -0.14 -9.70 11.15
C MET A 392 0.66 -10.40 10.06
N ASP A 393 0.04 -11.41 9.45
CA ASP A 393 0.59 -12.21 8.35
C ASP A 393 -0.05 -11.78 7.03
N GLU A 394 0.74 -11.18 6.14
CA GLU A 394 0.36 -10.75 4.79
C GLU A 394 -1.00 -10.03 4.73
N PRO A 395 -1.19 -8.92 5.48
CA PRO A 395 -2.47 -8.24 5.54
C PRO A 395 -2.85 -7.55 4.21
N ASP A 396 -1.95 -7.56 3.22
CA ASP A 396 -2.10 -7.01 1.88
C ASP A 396 -2.90 -7.87 0.89
N ALA A 397 -3.18 -9.15 1.20
CA ALA A 397 -3.68 -10.15 0.25
C ALA A 397 -4.91 -9.75 -0.58
N TYR A 398 -5.81 -8.91 -0.04
CA TYR A 398 -7.03 -8.47 -0.72
C TYR A 398 -7.07 -6.97 -1.03
N LEU A 399 -5.99 -6.24 -0.77
CA LEU A 399 -5.95 -4.78 -0.84
C LEU A 399 -5.25 -4.29 -2.12
N SER A 400 -5.78 -3.23 -2.73
CA SER A 400 -5.09 -2.50 -3.80
C SER A 400 -3.84 -1.79 -3.26
N SER A 401 -2.90 -1.40 -4.14
CA SER A 401 -1.68 -0.67 -3.76
C SER A 401 -1.95 0.55 -2.88
N GLN A 402 -2.94 1.37 -3.25
CA GLN A 402 -3.36 2.53 -2.47
C GLN A 402 -4.00 2.15 -1.12
N ALA A 403 -4.81 1.09 -1.08
CA ALA A 403 -5.41 0.60 0.16
C ALA A 403 -4.36 0.04 1.13
N GLN A 404 -3.28 -0.55 0.62
CA GLN A 404 -2.14 -0.98 1.43
C GLN A 404 -1.39 0.21 2.03
N GLN A 405 -1.22 1.30 1.29
CA GLN A 405 -0.67 2.55 1.82
C GLN A 405 -1.58 3.18 2.90
N ASP A 406 -2.89 3.13 2.70
CA ASP A 406 -3.85 3.58 3.72
C ASP A 406 -3.80 2.67 4.97
N LEU A 407 -3.46 1.39 4.83
CA LEU A 407 -3.34 0.46 5.96
C LEU A 407 -2.14 0.81 6.87
N LEU A 408 -1.06 1.37 6.32
CA LEU A 408 0.07 1.86 7.14
C LEU A 408 -0.37 2.93 8.15
N LYS A 409 -1.38 3.74 7.82
CA LYS A 409 -1.95 4.73 8.75
C LYS A 409 -2.63 4.04 9.94
N ILE A 410 -3.34 2.93 9.71
CA ILE A 410 -3.98 2.16 10.79
C ILE A 410 -2.90 1.55 11.71
N PHE A 411 -1.78 1.08 11.16
CA PHE A 411 -0.67 0.57 11.97
C PHE A 411 -0.05 1.68 12.82
N ASP A 412 0.09 2.88 12.27
CA ASP A 412 0.55 4.05 13.01
C ASP A 412 -0.42 4.44 14.15
N LEU A 413 -1.72 4.34 13.94
CA LEU A 413 -2.71 4.60 15.00
C LEU A 413 -2.61 3.61 16.18
N PHE A 414 -2.35 2.32 15.91
CA PHE A 414 -2.09 1.33 16.95
C PHE A 414 -0.79 1.65 17.70
N ALA A 415 0.26 1.98 16.95
CA ALA A 415 1.57 2.20 17.50
C ALA A 415 1.69 3.52 18.24
N ASN A 416 1.06 4.59 17.75
CA ASN A 416 1.19 5.97 18.21
C ASN A 416 -0.19 6.59 18.47
N PRO A 417 -0.92 6.12 19.50
CA PRO A 417 -2.25 6.64 19.79
C PRO A 417 -2.19 8.12 20.22
N GLU A 418 -3.06 8.92 19.63
CA GLU A 418 -3.19 10.34 19.97
C GLU A 418 -3.83 10.55 21.36
N VAL A 419 -3.56 11.71 21.97
CA VAL A 419 -4.18 12.09 23.24
C VAL A 419 -5.70 12.21 23.07
N GLY A 420 -6.46 11.42 23.82
CA GLY A 420 -7.92 11.34 23.70
C GLY A 420 -8.42 10.24 22.74
N SER A 421 -7.52 9.44 22.16
CA SER A 421 -7.87 8.21 21.45
C SER A 421 -8.50 7.17 22.39
N HIS A 422 -9.22 6.20 21.81
CA HIS A 422 -9.76 5.05 22.55
C HIS A 422 -8.68 4.07 23.03
N LEU A 423 -7.48 4.13 22.44
CA LEU A 423 -6.32 3.39 22.92
C LEU A 423 -5.55 4.22 23.97
N THR A 424 -5.36 3.63 25.15
CA THR A 424 -4.69 4.31 26.28
C THR A 424 -3.17 4.15 26.26
N HIS A 425 -2.68 3.10 25.60
CA HIS A 425 -1.27 2.76 25.55
C HIS A 425 -0.86 2.35 24.12
N PRO A 426 0.39 2.61 23.72
CA PRO A 426 0.96 2.12 22.46
C PRO A 426 0.90 0.60 22.33
N ILE A 427 0.54 0.12 21.14
CA ILE A 427 0.59 -1.31 20.77
C ILE A 427 1.78 -1.51 19.83
N GLN A 428 2.66 -2.46 20.14
CA GLN A 428 3.79 -2.78 19.27
C GLN A 428 3.28 -3.56 18.05
N VAL A 429 3.53 -3.09 16.83
CA VAL A 429 3.06 -3.70 15.59
C VAL A 429 4.21 -4.44 14.91
N VAL A 430 4.02 -5.73 14.64
CA VAL A 430 4.95 -6.56 13.87
C VAL A 430 4.18 -7.25 12.76
N TYR A 431 4.50 -6.93 11.52
CA TYR A 431 3.84 -7.54 10.38
C TYR A 431 4.83 -8.01 9.32
N VAL A 432 4.43 -9.01 8.58
CA VAL A 432 5.19 -9.50 7.42
C VAL A 432 4.44 -9.17 6.14
N THR A 433 5.18 -8.87 5.08
CA THR A 433 4.59 -8.63 3.76
C THR A 433 5.57 -8.97 2.65
N HIS A 434 5.02 -9.23 1.47
CA HIS A 434 5.74 -9.26 0.21
C HIS A 434 5.53 -8.00 -0.62
N SER A 435 4.51 -7.22 -0.29
CA SER A 435 4.12 -6.09 -1.09
C SER A 435 5.05 -4.90 -0.83
N PRO A 436 5.59 -4.26 -1.88
CA PRO A 436 6.33 -3.02 -1.73
C PRO A 436 5.43 -1.84 -1.31
N PHE A 437 4.10 -1.94 -1.46
CA PHE A 437 3.15 -0.88 -1.08
C PHE A 437 2.71 -0.95 0.39
N LEU A 438 3.08 -2.00 1.11
CA LEU A 438 2.89 -2.09 2.55
C LEU A 438 4.24 -1.93 3.30
N ILE A 439 5.21 -1.30 2.66
CA ILE A 439 6.49 -0.92 3.26
C ILE A 439 6.49 0.59 3.44
N ASP A 440 6.71 1.03 4.68
CA ASP A 440 6.87 2.44 4.99
C ASP A 440 8.29 2.90 4.66
N LYS A 441 8.46 3.47 3.47
CA LYS A 441 9.74 3.95 2.94
C LYS A 441 10.26 5.19 3.68
N ASN A 442 9.40 5.88 4.43
CA ASN A 442 9.81 7.00 5.28
C ASN A 442 10.56 6.55 6.53
N HIS A 443 10.43 5.26 6.90
CA HIS A 443 10.93 4.70 8.13
C HIS A 443 11.76 3.44 7.87
N ALA A 444 12.90 3.63 7.19
CA ALA A 444 13.78 2.55 6.77
C ALA A 444 14.33 1.72 7.95
N GLU A 445 14.49 2.35 9.11
CA GLU A 445 14.91 1.74 10.37
C GLU A 445 13.93 0.67 10.87
N ARG A 446 12.67 0.70 10.43
CA ARG A 446 11.62 -0.28 10.82
C ARG A 446 11.65 -1.56 9.99
N ILE A 447 12.45 -1.59 8.93
CA ILE A 447 12.43 -2.68 7.95
C ILE A 447 13.45 -3.76 8.34
N ARG A 448 13.01 -5.03 8.34
CA ARG A 448 13.85 -6.22 8.49
C ARG A 448 13.70 -7.09 7.25
N VAL A 449 14.82 -7.48 6.63
CA VAL A 449 14.79 -8.33 5.45
C VAL A 449 15.20 -9.75 5.81
N LEU A 450 14.33 -10.71 5.53
CA LEU A 450 14.61 -12.15 5.64
C LEU A 450 14.99 -12.71 4.27
N LYS A 451 16.08 -13.46 4.23
CA LYS A 451 16.53 -14.20 3.04
C LYS A 451 16.57 -15.69 3.35
N LYS A 452 16.21 -16.52 2.37
CA LYS A 452 16.44 -17.96 2.42
C LYS A 452 17.93 -18.21 2.20
N GLY A 453 18.59 -18.91 3.13
CA GLY A 453 19.94 -19.42 2.96
C GLY A 453 19.97 -20.59 1.98
N ASN A 454 21.18 -20.97 1.59
CA ASN A 454 21.42 -22.12 0.73
C ASN A 454 21.37 -23.41 1.56
N GLU A 455 20.80 -24.48 1.00
CA GLU A 455 20.78 -25.82 1.61
C GLU A 455 20.31 -25.81 3.08
N ASP A 456 21.18 -26.18 4.02
CA ASP A 456 20.87 -26.39 5.43
C ASP A 456 21.01 -25.12 6.30
N GLU A 457 21.35 -23.98 5.69
CA GLU A 457 21.57 -22.71 6.40
C GLU A 457 20.28 -22.11 6.96
N GLY A 458 19.12 -22.48 6.39
CA GLY A 458 17.81 -21.97 6.81
C GLY A 458 17.62 -20.46 6.58
N THR A 459 16.75 -19.83 7.35
CA THR A 459 16.44 -18.39 7.26
C THR A 459 17.60 -17.52 7.76
N ARG A 460 17.90 -16.44 7.03
CA ARG A 460 18.90 -15.40 7.38
C ARG A 460 18.26 -14.03 7.53
N VAL A 461 18.77 -13.22 8.45
CA VAL A 461 18.38 -11.82 8.64
C VAL A 461 19.45 -10.92 8.02
N VAL A 462 19.05 -10.06 7.09
CA VAL A 462 19.96 -9.04 6.52
C VAL A 462 19.98 -7.83 7.44
N LYS A 463 21.16 -7.47 7.91
CA LYS A 463 21.40 -6.25 8.71
C LYS A 463 21.44 -5.05 7.76
N ASP A 464 20.80 -3.95 8.15
CA ASP A 464 20.80 -2.64 7.48
C ASP A 464 20.35 -2.64 6.00
N ALA A 465 19.09 -2.98 5.73
CA ALA A 465 18.50 -2.91 4.38
C ALA A 465 18.56 -1.52 3.73
N ALA A 466 18.60 -0.45 4.55
CA ALA A 466 18.61 0.94 4.12
C ALA A 466 19.97 1.41 3.54
N LYS A 467 21.11 0.95 4.09
CA LYS A 467 22.46 1.43 3.72
C LYS A 467 22.81 1.13 2.26
N ASN A 468 22.26 0.05 1.70
CA ASN A 468 22.49 -0.36 0.32
C ASN A 468 21.38 0.10 -0.64
N HIS A 469 20.75 1.26 -0.42
CA HIS A 469 19.74 1.83 -1.35
C HIS A 469 18.55 0.88 -1.57
N TYR A 470 18.19 0.13 -0.52
CA TYR A 470 17.18 -0.91 -0.61
C TYR A 470 17.51 -2.02 -1.63
N GLU A 471 18.75 -2.17 -2.10
CA GLU A 471 19.17 -3.26 -3.00
C GLU A 471 18.93 -4.66 -2.40
N PRO A 472 19.17 -4.90 -1.09
CA PRO A 472 18.76 -6.14 -0.45
C PRO A 472 17.25 -6.35 -0.45
N LEU A 473 16.47 -5.28 -0.37
CA LEU A 473 15.01 -5.30 -0.45
C LEU A 473 14.56 -5.62 -1.89
N ARG A 474 15.11 -4.92 -2.89
CA ARG A 474 14.84 -5.13 -4.34
C ARG A 474 15.16 -6.56 -4.76
N SER A 475 16.34 -7.07 -4.39
CA SER A 475 16.75 -8.45 -4.67
C SER A 475 15.87 -9.48 -3.95
N SER A 476 15.36 -9.16 -2.75
CA SER A 476 14.50 -10.07 -1.98
C SER A 476 13.05 -10.11 -2.43
N ILE A 477 12.52 -9.04 -3.02
CA ILE A 477 11.15 -8.98 -3.56
C ILE A 477 11.13 -9.48 -5.02
N GLY A 478 12.27 -9.41 -5.73
CA GLY A 478 12.46 -9.95 -7.08
C GLY A 478 12.84 -8.87 -8.09
N ALA A 479 13.70 -9.21 -9.07
CA ALA A 479 14.24 -8.26 -10.04
C ALA A 479 13.15 -7.53 -10.87
N TYR A 480 12.07 -8.22 -11.22
CA TYR A 480 10.94 -7.65 -11.98
C TYR A 480 10.09 -6.64 -11.19
N VAL A 481 10.04 -6.75 -9.86
CA VAL A 481 9.32 -5.80 -8.98
C VAL A 481 10.25 -4.67 -8.52
N GLY A 482 11.56 -4.87 -8.64
CA GLY A 482 12.58 -3.87 -8.29
C GLY A 482 12.87 -2.84 -9.37
N GLU A 483 12.40 -2.98 -10.61
CA GLU A 483 12.61 -2.04 -11.74
C GLU A 483 11.63 -0.86 -11.73
N THR A 484 11.39 -0.31 -10.55
CA THR A 484 10.25 0.56 -10.31
C THR A 484 10.61 2.02 -10.45
N THR A 485 10.70 2.39 -11.71
CA THR A 485 10.35 3.72 -12.21
C THR A 485 8.88 4.10 -11.93
N PHE A 486 8.06 3.25 -11.26
CA PHE A 486 6.59 3.39 -11.17
C PHE A 486 5.88 2.94 -9.87
N ILE A 487 6.54 2.74 -8.72
CA ILE A 487 5.82 2.31 -7.47
C ILE A 487 5.13 3.46 -6.72
N GLY A 488 5.44 4.73 -7.02
CA GLY A 488 4.84 5.87 -6.34
C GLY A 488 3.56 6.36 -7.01
N ASN A 489 2.66 6.95 -6.23
CA ASN A 489 1.52 7.68 -6.79
C ASN A 489 1.95 8.93 -7.57
N CYS A 490 3.16 9.44 -7.29
CA CYS A 490 3.80 10.52 -8.03
C CYS A 490 5.28 10.20 -8.25
N ASN A 491 5.77 10.40 -9.46
CA ASN A 491 7.17 10.25 -9.82
C ASN A 491 7.86 11.63 -9.79
N LEU A 492 8.88 11.77 -8.94
CA LEU A 492 9.79 12.92 -8.94
C LEU A 492 11.02 12.55 -9.76
N MET A 493 11.10 13.07 -10.97
CA MET A 493 12.28 12.91 -11.84
C MET A 493 13.39 13.84 -11.35
N VAL A 494 14.56 13.26 -11.08
CA VAL A 494 15.79 13.97 -10.73
C VAL A 494 16.89 13.60 -11.71
N GLU A 495 17.96 14.38 -11.79
CA GLU A 495 19.00 14.20 -12.79
C GLU A 495 19.85 12.96 -12.49
N GLY A 496 20.30 12.82 -11.24
CA GLY A 496 21.29 11.82 -10.84
C GLY A 496 20.94 11.00 -9.61
N LEU A 497 21.79 9.99 -9.35
CA LEU A 497 21.71 9.17 -8.14
C LEU A 497 22.12 9.95 -6.88
N SER A 498 23.01 10.95 -7.01
CA SER A 498 23.37 11.89 -5.94
C SER A 498 22.13 12.61 -5.40
N ASP A 499 21.30 13.14 -6.29
CA ASP A 499 20.12 13.94 -5.95
C ASP A 499 19.10 13.07 -5.22
N GLN A 500 18.91 11.83 -5.70
CA GLN A 500 18.06 10.86 -5.02
C GLN A 500 18.52 10.61 -3.58
N ILE A 501 19.83 10.44 -3.36
CA ILE A 501 20.41 10.21 -2.02
C ILE A 501 20.21 11.44 -1.13
N LEU A 502 20.47 12.65 -1.65
CA LEU A 502 20.32 13.89 -0.90
C LEU A 502 18.86 14.15 -0.54
N VAL A 503 17.93 14.06 -1.51
CA VAL A 503 16.50 14.28 -1.29
C VAL A 503 15.90 13.24 -0.34
N ALA A 504 16.17 11.95 -0.55
CA ALA A 504 15.66 10.89 0.32
C ALA A 504 16.28 10.94 1.72
N GLY A 505 17.58 11.20 1.80
CA GLY A 505 18.32 11.31 3.06
C GLY A 505 17.89 12.52 3.88
N ALA A 506 17.78 13.70 3.26
CA ALA A 506 17.29 14.91 3.91
C ALA A 506 15.82 14.76 4.38
N THR A 507 14.99 14.09 3.58
CA THR A 507 13.60 13.76 3.98
C THR A 507 13.58 12.89 5.22
N SER A 508 14.38 11.81 5.24
CA SER A 508 14.46 10.88 6.37
C SER A 508 14.99 11.59 7.62
N TYR A 509 16.02 12.42 7.48
CA TYR A 509 16.59 13.23 8.55
C TYR A 509 15.54 14.20 9.13
N LEU A 510 14.89 15.01 8.31
CA LEU A 510 13.90 15.99 8.78
C LEU A 510 12.73 15.32 9.51
N ARG A 511 12.26 14.16 9.02
CA ARG A 511 11.22 13.37 9.69
C ARG A 511 11.68 12.85 11.04
N ALA A 512 12.90 12.34 11.15
CA ALA A 512 13.48 11.90 12.42
C ALA A 512 13.60 13.06 13.42
N SER A 513 13.86 14.27 12.94
CA SER A 513 13.89 15.51 13.74
C SER A 513 12.50 16.09 14.07
N GLY A 514 11.41 15.43 13.66
CA GLY A 514 10.04 15.86 13.96
C GLY A 514 9.53 17.02 13.10
N ALA A 515 10.11 17.25 11.92
CA ALA A 515 9.62 18.29 11.01
C ALA A 515 8.18 18.00 10.55
N PRO A 516 7.34 19.02 10.33
CA PRO A 516 5.98 18.83 9.86
C PRO A 516 5.93 18.12 8.49
N ASN A 517 4.93 17.26 8.27
CA ASN A 517 4.76 16.53 7.00
C ASN A 517 4.75 17.44 5.76
N LEU A 518 4.26 18.68 5.87
CA LEU A 518 4.26 19.67 4.78
C LEU A 518 5.64 20.15 4.36
N GLU A 519 6.64 20.02 5.24
CA GLU A 519 8.02 20.46 5.07
C GLU A 519 8.98 19.28 4.87
N THR A 520 8.44 18.08 4.67
CA THR A 520 9.17 16.85 4.33
C THR A 520 8.53 16.20 3.12
N LEU A 521 9.20 15.28 2.44
CA LEU A 521 8.54 14.47 1.42
C LEU A 521 7.94 13.21 2.02
N ASP A 522 6.87 12.71 1.42
CA ASP A 522 6.33 11.39 1.70
C ASP A 522 6.81 10.39 0.64
N LEU A 523 7.82 9.59 1.00
CA LEU A 523 8.43 8.59 0.14
C LEU A 523 7.50 7.41 -0.16
N ASN A 524 6.38 7.28 0.56
CA ASN A 524 5.32 6.34 0.21
C ASN A 524 4.45 6.85 -0.95
N GLN A 525 4.32 8.17 -1.09
CA GLN A 525 3.56 8.83 -2.15
C GLN A 525 4.43 9.19 -3.35
N ILE A 526 5.69 9.58 -3.11
CA ILE A 526 6.64 10.04 -4.11
C ILE A 526 7.70 8.96 -4.35
N THR A 527 7.88 8.56 -5.60
CA THR A 527 9.06 7.79 -6.02
C THR A 527 10.04 8.74 -6.68
N ILE A 528 11.25 8.83 -6.10
CA ILE A 528 12.34 9.63 -6.64
C ILE A 528 13.06 8.79 -7.71
N VAL A 529 13.03 9.25 -8.95
CA VAL A 529 13.55 8.53 -10.12
C VAL A 529 14.83 9.23 -10.60
N PRO A 530 16.02 8.62 -10.40
CA PRO A 530 17.26 9.15 -10.96
C PRO A 530 17.32 8.86 -12.46
N SER A 531 17.50 9.90 -13.26
CA SER A 531 17.42 9.82 -14.74
C SER A 531 18.76 9.57 -15.42
N GLY A 532 19.85 9.63 -14.66
CA GLY A 532 21.24 9.53 -15.14
C GLY A 532 21.81 10.89 -15.57
N SER A 533 21.02 11.73 -16.24
CA SER A 533 21.33 13.14 -16.50
C SER A 533 20.08 13.95 -16.85
N ALA A 534 20.17 15.28 -16.78
CA ALA A 534 19.12 16.20 -17.26
C ALA A 534 18.63 15.88 -18.68
N SER A 535 19.54 15.52 -19.60
CA SER A 535 19.19 15.20 -20.99
C SER A 535 18.29 13.97 -21.16
N HIS A 536 18.27 13.05 -20.20
CA HIS A 536 17.42 11.85 -20.23
C HIS A 536 16.04 12.08 -19.62
N ILE A 537 15.85 13.14 -18.81
CA ILE A 537 14.57 13.43 -18.15
C ILE A 537 13.41 13.57 -19.15
N PRO A 538 13.51 14.34 -20.25
CA PRO A 538 12.40 14.49 -21.19
C PRO A 538 11.93 13.15 -21.78
N TYR A 539 12.87 12.24 -22.06
CA TYR A 539 12.56 10.91 -22.57
C TYR A 539 11.86 10.04 -21.52
N LEU A 540 12.32 10.04 -20.28
CA LEU A 540 11.66 9.31 -19.19
C LEU A 540 10.28 9.87 -18.85
N VAL A 541 10.10 11.19 -18.90
CA VAL A 541 8.79 11.83 -18.75
C VAL A 541 7.85 11.42 -19.89
N TYR A 542 8.34 11.38 -21.12
CA TYR A 542 7.58 10.88 -22.27
C TYR A 542 7.12 9.43 -22.06
N LEU A 543 8.03 8.54 -21.65
CA LEU A 543 7.70 7.14 -21.38
C LEU A 543 6.70 7.00 -20.23
N ALA A 544 6.91 7.74 -19.14
CA ALA A 544 6.04 7.69 -17.97
C ALA A 544 4.62 8.19 -18.28
N ARG A 545 4.49 9.19 -19.17
CA ARG A 545 3.19 9.71 -19.58
C ARG A 545 2.54 8.93 -20.72
N GLY A 546 3.32 8.17 -21.51
CA GLY A 546 2.89 7.04 -22.35
C GLY A 546 1.69 7.26 -23.29
N ARG A 547 1.23 6.17 -23.92
CA ARG A 547 -0.03 6.10 -24.70
C ARG A 547 -1.23 5.57 -23.86
N ASP A 548 -1.02 5.31 -22.58
CA ASP A 548 -2.06 4.76 -21.70
C ASP A 548 -3.07 5.82 -21.24
N VAL A 549 -4.30 5.35 -21.00
CA VAL A 549 -5.44 6.17 -20.52
C VAL A 549 -5.21 6.68 -19.09
N GLU A 550 -4.36 6.00 -18.31
CA GLU A 550 -3.95 6.42 -16.98
C GLU A 550 -2.49 6.85 -16.98
N GLN A 551 -2.26 8.15 -16.83
CA GLN A 551 -0.92 8.71 -16.72
C GLN A 551 -0.58 8.89 -15.23
N PRO A 552 0.57 8.39 -14.73
CA PRO A 552 0.99 8.67 -13.37
C PRO A 552 1.28 10.17 -13.19
N ALA A 553 1.17 10.67 -11.96
CA ALA A 553 1.52 12.05 -11.66
C ALA A 553 3.04 12.20 -11.77
N VAL A 554 3.52 13.16 -12.58
CA VAL A 554 4.96 13.39 -12.77
C VAL A 554 5.30 14.83 -12.41
N ILE A 555 6.36 14.99 -11.62
CA ILE A 555 7.01 16.27 -11.32
C ILE A 555 8.51 16.15 -11.59
N VAL A 556 9.16 17.25 -11.91
CA VAL A 556 10.57 17.28 -12.31
C VAL A 556 11.33 18.30 -11.46
N LEU A 557 12.49 17.90 -10.94
CA LEU A 557 13.47 18.78 -10.29
C LEU A 557 14.74 18.80 -11.15
N LEU A 558 15.22 20.00 -11.48
CA LEU A 558 16.40 20.24 -12.30
C LEU A 558 17.37 21.19 -11.60
N ASP A 559 18.64 21.00 -11.89
CA ASP A 559 19.66 22.00 -11.62
C ASP A 559 19.44 23.22 -12.53
N SER A 560 20.04 24.34 -12.16
CA SER A 560 19.97 25.61 -12.91
C SER A 560 21.15 25.83 -13.84
N ASP A 561 21.79 24.76 -14.31
CA ASP A 561 22.89 24.80 -15.26
C ASP A 561 22.40 24.77 -16.72
N VAL A 562 23.34 24.73 -17.67
CA VAL A 562 23.01 24.64 -19.11
C VAL A 562 22.19 23.38 -19.41
N SER A 563 22.52 22.23 -18.81
CA SER A 563 21.84 20.96 -19.08
C SER A 563 20.39 20.99 -18.58
N GLY A 564 20.15 21.45 -17.36
CA GLY A 564 18.82 21.63 -16.77
C GLY A 564 17.97 22.63 -17.55
N ASN A 565 18.56 23.74 -17.99
CA ASN A 565 17.86 24.72 -18.84
C ASN A 565 17.41 24.14 -20.18
N ASP A 566 18.24 23.31 -20.82
CA ASP A 566 17.90 22.65 -22.08
C ASP A 566 16.86 21.54 -21.86
N ALA A 567 16.95 20.77 -20.78
CA ALA A 567 15.93 19.80 -20.39
C ALA A 567 14.57 20.49 -20.16
N ARG A 568 14.54 21.63 -19.45
CA ARG A 568 13.32 22.42 -19.25
C ARG A 568 12.71 22.89 -20.57
N LYS A 569 13.54 23.40 -21.51
CA LYS A 569 13.06 23.80 -22.85
C LYS A 569 12.45 22.62 -23.59
N GLN A 570 13.04 21.42 -23.52
CA GLN A 570 12.50 20.23 -24.16
C GLN A 570 11.19 19.77 -23.52
N LEU A 571 11.07 19.83 -22.18
CA LEU A 571 9.85 19.49 -21.45
C LEU A 571 8.69 20.43 -21.77
N LEU A 572 8.98 21.72 -21.93
CA LEU A 572 8.01 22.74 -22.36
C LEU A 572 7.78 22.76 -23.88
N GLY A 573 8.69 22.14 -24.63
CA GLY A 573 8.68 22.06 -26.09
C GLY A 573 7.57 21.17 -26.63
N LYS A 574 7.28 21.30 -27.92
CA LYS A 574 6.20 20.58 -28.62
C LYS A 574 6.56 19.11 -28.97
N GLY A 575 7.29 18.43 -28.10
CA GLY A 575 7.76 17.04 -28.29
C GLY A 575 6.83 15.96 -27.73
N GLY A 576 5.75 16.34 -27.03
CA GLY A 576 4.75 15.40 -26.52
C GLY A 576 3.66 15.03 -27.55
N GLN A 577 2.74 14.15 -27.14
CA GLN A 577 1.57 13.78 -27.96
C GLN A 577 0.86 15.03 -28.51
N HIS A 578 0.51 15.00 -29.80
CA HIS A 578 -0.14 16.10 -30.51
C HIS A 578 0.59 17.46 -30.46
N ARG A 579 1.94 17.46 -30.47
CA ARG A 579 2.76 18.69 -30.45
C ARG A 579 2.53 19.56 -29.19
N ARG A 580 2.23 18.91 -28.06
CA ARG A 580 2.04 19.56 -26.76
C ARG A 580 3.32 19.54 -25.92
N PRO A 581 3.42 20.41 -24.90
CA PRO A 581 4.42 20.26 -23.84
C PRO A 581 4.36 18.87 -23.21
N LEU A 582 5.52 18.24 -23.03
CA LEU A 582 5.66 16.97 -22.30
C LEU A 582 5.25 17.13 -20.83
N LEU A 583 5.41 18.32 -20.27
CA LEU A 583 4.97 18.65 -18.92
C LEU A 583 4.60 20.14 -18.82
N LYS A 584 3.59 20.47 -18.00
CA LYS A 584 3.24 21.87 -17.74
C LYS A 584 4.32 22.53 -16.86
N GLU A 585 4.56 23.82 -17.06
CA GLU A 585 5.55 24.60 -16.31
C GLU A 585 5.41 24.47 -14.79
N GLN A 586 4.18 24.47 -14.28
CA GLN A 586 3.91 24.31 -12.83
C GLN A 586 4.37 22.98 -12.21
N PHE A 587 4.78 21.99 -13.02
CA PHE A 587 5.29 20.69 -12.57
C PHE A 587 6.80 20.52 -12.83
N ILE A 588 7.47 21.58 -13.26
CA ILE A 588 8.92 21.65 -13.44
C ILE A 588 9.46 22.67 -12.42
N LEU A 589 10.44 22.27 -11.62
CA LEU A 589 11.12 23.14 -10.67
C LEU A 589 12.62 23.16 -10.99
N GLN A 590 13.17 24.36 -11.19
CA GLN A 590 14.62 24.54 -11.21
C GLN A 590 15.09 25.09 -9.84
N LEU A 591 16.24 24.65 -9.34
CA LEU A 591 16.75 25.12 -8.04
C LEU A 591 16.95 26.65 -7.98
N GLY A 592 17.33 27.26 -9.10
CA GLY A 592 17.45 28.70 -9.29
C GLY A 592 16.16 29.49 -9.06
N ASP A 593 14.99 28.88 -9.26
CA ASP A 593 13.69 29.51 -8.98
C ASP A 593 13.53 29.84 -7.48
N LEU A 594 14.26 29.12 -6.62
CA LEU A 594 14.24 29.25 -5.17
C LEU A 594 15.47 29.97 -4.61
N LYS A 595 16.34 30.54 -5.46
CA LYS A 595 17.61 31.19 -5.06
C LYS A 595 17.45 32.22 -3.93
N LYS A 596 16.36 32.99 -3.92
CA LYS A 596 16.09 34.02 -2.90
C LYS A 596 15.57 33.47 -1.57
N GLU A 597 15.08 32.23 -1.57
CA GLU A 597 14.55 31.57 -0.39
C GLU A 597 15.61 30.70 0.31
N PHE A 598 16.67 30.33 -0.41
CA PHE A 598 17.80 29.59 0.13
C PHE A 598 18.82 30.47 0.84
N HIS A 599 19.40 29.92 1.89
CA HIS A 599 20.59 30.45 2.57
C HIS A 599 21.81 29.79 1.93
N LEU A 600 22.36 30.44 0.91
CA LEU A 600 23.50 29.95 0.14
C LEU A 600 24.83 30.38 0.78
N VAL A 601 25.91 29.68 0.45
CA VAL A 601 27.25 29.92 1.00
C VAL A 601 27.80 31.31 0.68
N LEU A 602 27.40 31.90 -0.45
CA LEU A 602 27.71 33.28 -0.86
C LEU A 602 26.48 33.92 -1.53
N ASP A 603 26.20 35.20 -1.30
CA ASP A 603 25.11 35.92 -1.99
C ASP A 603 25.36 36.06 -3.52
N ASN A 604 26.61 35.90 -3.96
CA ASN A 604 27.06 36.00 -5.35
C ASN A 604 27.29 34.63 -6.01
N VAL A 605 26.45 33.62 -5.75
CA VAL A 605 26.44 32.41 -6.57
C VAL A 605 26.13 32.78 -8.03
N THR A 606 26.76 32.06 -8.96
CA THR A 606 26.42 31.99 -10.39
C THR A 606 24.91 31.89 -10.63
N GLU A 607 24.46 32.16 -11.86
CA GLU A 607 23.08 31.81 -12.26
C GLU A 607 22.86 30.29 -12.15
N ASP A 608 23.95 29.51 -12.29
CA ASP A 608 23.99 28.06 -12.13
C ASP A 608 23.97 27.66 -10.64
N ILE A 609 22.97 26.86 -10.25
CA ILE A 609 22.79 26.30 -8.90
C ILE A 609 22.52 24.81 -9.05
N GLU A 610 23.34 23.98 -8.41
CA GLU A 610 23.15 22.53 -8.26
C GLU A 610 22.62 22.18 -6.86
N ILE A 611 22.12 20.95 -6.68
CA ILE A 611 21.57 20.49 -5.38
C ILE A 611 22.65 20.46 -4.28
N GLU A 612 23.92 20.30 -4.63
CA GLU A 612 25.02 20.35 -3.64
C GLU A 612 25.28 21.77 -3.13
N ASP A 613 24.89 22.81 -3.88
CA ASP A 613 25.13 24.22 -3.51
C ASP A 613 24.20 24.72 -2.40
N ILE A 614 23.06 24.05 -2.20
CA ILE A 614 22.14 24.34 -1.08
C ILE A 614 22.60 23.71 0.25
N ILE A 615 23.70 22.95 0.24
CA ILE A 615 24.29 22.33 1.43
C ILE A 615 25.28 23.31 2.08
N PRO A 616 25.19 23.53 3.40
CA PRO A 616 26.13 24.39 4.13
C PRO A 616 27.58 23.92 4.02
N LEU A 617 28.50 24.87 3.79
CA LEU A 617 29.93 24.61 3.59
C LEU A 617 30.59 23.76 4.71
N PRO A 618 30.29 23.95 6.01
CA PRO A 618 30.87 23.11 7.05
C PRO A 618 30.52 21.62 6.91
N ILE A 619 29.31 21.32 6.42
CA ILE A 619 28.88 19.94 6.14
C ILE A 619 29.63 19.41 4.92
N CYS A 620 29.76 20.21 3.85
CA CYS A 620 30.48 19.82 2.64
C CYS A 620 31.96 19.47 2.90
N VAL A 621 32.66 20.28 3.71
CA VAL A 621 34.05 20.03 4.11
C VAL A 621 34.17 18.68 4.83
N GLN A 622 33.28 18.43 5.79
CA GLN A 622 33.36 17.26 6.65
C GLN A 622 32.94 15.99 5.92
N ALA A 623 31.94 16.09 5.04
CA ALA A 623 31.55 15.02 4.13
C ALA A 623 32.70 14.65 3.18
N THR A 624 33.44 15.65 2.68
CA THR A 624 34.63 15.42 1.84
C THR A 624 35.73 14.70 2.63
N ARG A 625 35.99 15.12 3.88
CA ARG A 625 36.98 14.45 4.75
C ARG A 625 36.61 12.99 5.02
N LEU A 626 35.35 12.70 5.35
CA LEU A 626 34.88 11.33 5.55
C LEU A 626 34.99 10.50 4.27
N TYR A 627 34.60 11.05 3.12
CA TYR A 627 34.73 10.38 1.83
C TYR A 627 36.20 10.01 1.53
N LEU A 628 37.12 10.95 1.72
CA LEU A 628 38.55 10.72 1.52
C LEU A 628 39.13 9.69 2.50
N HIS A 629 38.66 9.69 3.75
CA HIS A 629 39.07 8.70 4.75
C HIS A 629 38.54 7.30 4.40
N GLU A 630 37.25 7.16 4.09
CA GLU A 630 36.62 5.86 3.80
C GLU A 630 37.12 5.22 2.50
N PHE A 631 37.19 6.02 1.42
CA PHE A 631 37.48 5.48 0.08
C PHE A 631 38.97 5.47 -0.26
N LEU A 632 39.75 6.39 0.32
CA LEU A 632 41.17 6.56 -0.02
C LEU A 632 42.11 6.33 1.17
N GLN A 633 41.58 5.96 2.34
CA GLN A 633 42.34 5.63 3.56
C GLN A 633 43.34 6.73 3.97
N LEU A 634 43.00 7.99 3.68
CA LEU A 634 43.82 9.14 4.06
C LEU A 634 43.72 9.42 5.56
N ASN A 635 44.85 9.69 6.20
CA ASN A 635 44.89 9.97 7.64
C ASN A 635 44.44 11.42 7.93
N GLU A 636 43.95 11.70 9.15
CA GLU A 636 43.52 13.05 9.54
C GLU A 636 44.61 14.12 9.33
N ALA A 637 45.89 13.77 9.51
CA ALA A 637 47.01 14.67 9.28
C ALA A 637 47.19 15.05 7.81
N GLU A 638 46.81 14.17 6.87
CA GLU A 638 46.83 14.46 5.43
C GLU A 638 45.60 15.24 4.97
N LEU A 639 44.56 15.35 5.82
CA LEU A 639 43.30 16.02 5.52
C LEU A 639 43.22 17.43 6.13
N SER A 640 44.25 17.86 6.88
CA SER A 640 44.27 19.15 7.55
C SER A 640 44.28 20.36 6.60
N PHE A 641 44.66 20.16 5.33
CA PHE A 641 44.66 21.21 4.31
C PHE A 641 43.24 21.61 3.85
N LEU A 642 42.27 20.70 3.93
CA LEU A 642 40.89 20.96 3.53
C LEU A 642 40.22 21.84 4.58
N SER A 643 40.23 23.16 4.39
CA SER A 643 39.56 24.14 5.26
C SER A 643 38.37 24.80 4.55
N GLU A 644 37.46 25.38 5.35
CA GLU A 644 36.36 26.20 4.82
C GLU A 644 36.90 27.39 4.03
N GLU A 645 37.99 28.01 4.49
CA GLU A 645 38.65 29.14 3.82
C GLU A 645 39.14 28.76 2.42
N LEU A 646 39.80 27.61 2.28
CA LEU A 646 40.33 27.14 0.99
C LEU A 646 39.21 26.93 -0.04
N ILE A 647 38.15 26.23 0.36
CA ILE A 647 37.01 25.97 -0.54
C ILE A 647 36.27 27.28 -0.85
N SER A 648 36.05 28.13 0.16
CA SER A 648 35.37 29.42 -0.04
C SER A 648 36.12 30.34 -1.00
N GLY A 649 37.46 30.30 -1.02
CA GLY A 649 38.28 31.02 -1.98
C GLY A 649 38.15 30.52 -3.43
N GLY A 650 37.78 29.26 -3.62
CA GLY A 650 37.57 28.63 -4.93
C GLY A 650 36.16 28.79 -5.52
N LEU A 651 35.18 29.18 -4.69
CA LEU A 651 33.75 29.35 -5.06
C LEU A 651 33.42 30.46 -6.08
N PRO A 652 34.15 31.58 -6.20
CA PRO A 652 33.75 32.65 -7.12
C PRO A 652 33.59 32.13 -8.57
N GLY A 653 32.34 32.13 -9.06
CA GLY A 653 32.01 31.67 -10.41
C GLY A 653 31.92 30.14 -10.60
N ARG A 654 31.86 29.35 -9.52
CA ARG A 654 31.85 27.86 -9.56
C ARG A 654 30.85 27.26 -8.56
N THR A 655 30.46 26.01 -8.80
CA THR A 655 29.69 25.21 -7.84
C THR A 655 30.58 24.76 -6.66
N VAL A 656 29.95 24.34 -5.56
CA VAL A 656 30.64 23.83 -4.37
C VAL A 656 31.49 22.62 -4.70
N LEU A 657 30.98 21.70 -5.54
CA LEU A 657 31.72 20.51 -5.96
C LEU A 657 32.94 20.86 -6.82
N ASP A 658 32.81 21.83 -7.73
CA ASP A 658 33.94 22.30 -8.55
C ASP A 658 35.01 22.98 -7.68
N ALA A 659 34.60 23.76 -6.68
CA ALA A 659 35.52 24.36 -5.72
C ALA A 659 36.24 23.30 -4.87
N ILE A 660 35.53 22.25 -4.44
CA ILE A 660 36.14 21.09 -3.77
C ILE A 660 37.14 20.39 -4.70
N GLN A 661 36.76 20.12 -5.94
CA GLN A 661 37.62 19.43 -6.90
C GLN A 661 38.88 20.25 -7.23
N LEU A 662 38.77 21.59 -7.25
CA LEU A 662 39.91 22.50 -7.37
C LEU A 662 40.83 22.41 -6.15
N ALA A 663 40.29 22.47 -4.93
CA ALA A 663 41.07 22.31 -3.70
C ALA A 663 41.79 20.95 -3.63
N LEU A 664 41.16 19.87 -4.13
CA LEU A 664 41.79 18.55 -4.21
C LEU A 664 42.90 18.48 -5.26
N SER A 665 42.81 19.27 -6.33
CA SER A 665 43.80 19.31 -7.41
C SER A 665 45.11 20.03 -7.01
N GLU A 666 45.10 20.83 -5.95
CA GLU A 666 46.31 21.44 -5.38
C GLU A 666 47.27 20.42 -4.74
N ILE A 667 46.86 19.15 -4.59
CA ILE A 667 47.71 18.01 -4.24
C ILE A 667 47.89 17.09 -5.46
N PRO A 668 48.76 17.45 -6.42
CA PRO A 668 48.89 16.74 -7.69
C PRO A 668 49.42 15.30 -7.53
N GLU A 669 50.04 14.95 -6.40
CA GLU A 669 50.67 13.63 -6.18
C GLU A 669 49.67 12.46 -6.11
N LYS A 670 48.38 12.71 -5.85
CA LYS A 670 47.39 11.65 -5.59
C LYS A 670 46.21 11.57 -6.58
N ASN A 671 46.13 12.44 -7.59
CA ASN A 671 45.04 12.47 -8.61
C ASN A 671 43.64 12.30 -7.99
N LEU A 672 43.37 13.04 -6.91
CA LEU A 672 42.14 12.91 -6.13
C LEU A 672 40.93 13.41 -6.92
N LYS A 673 39.90 12.56 -7.03
CA LYS A 673 38.61 12.91 -7.66
C LYS A 673 37.45 12.66 -6.70
N ILE A 674 36.56 13.63 -6.63
CA ILE A 674 35.32 13.48 -5.87
C ILE A 674 34.23 12.87 -6.74
N ASN A 675 33.52 11.89 -6.20
CA ASN A 675 32.37 11.28 -6.85
C ASN A 675 31.07 11.83 -6.22
N LYS A 676 30.13 12.36 -7.02
CA LYS A 676 28.88 12.96 -6.50
C LYS A 676 28.09 12.00 -5.59
N VAL A 677 27.99 10.72 -5.95
CA VAL A 677 27.27 9.70 -5.15
C VAL A 677 27.99 9.44 -3.82
N GLY A 678 29.31 9.30 -3.84
CA GLY A 678 30.12 9.14 -2.64
C GLY A 678 30.01 10.34 -1.70
N PHE A 679 30.06 11.55 -2.25
CA PHE A 679 29.87 12.79 -1.51
C PHE A 679 28.48 12.88 -0.87
N ALA A 680 27.41 12.65 -1.63
CA ALA A 680 26.03 12.68 -1.15
C ALA A 680 25.78 11.73 0.04
N ARG A 681 26.34 10.50 0.00
CA ARG A 681 26.25 9.55 1.12
C ARG A 681 26.91 10.09 2.39
N ASN A 682 28.11 10.65 2.24
CA ASN A 682 28.86 11.22 3.34
C ASN A 682 28.19 12.47 3.92
N VAL A 683 27.53 13.29 3.10
CA VAL A 683 26.71 14.41 3.58
C VAL A 683 25.63 13.92 4.54
N ILE A 684 24.85 12.90 4.15
CA ILE A 684 23.79 12.33 4.98
C ILE A 684 24.35 11.69 6.26
N GLN A 685 25.52 11.05 6.17
CA GLN A 685 26.22 10.52 7.33
C GLN A 685 26.61 11.62 8.33
N VAL A 686 27.23 12.71 7.85
CA VAL A 686 27.61 13.86 8.70
C VAL A 686 26.40 14.42 9.42
N ILE A 687 25.28 14.62 8.71
CA ILE A 687 24.07 15.19 9.30
C ILE A 687 23.49 14.28 10.40
N ASN A 688 23.45 12.96 10.18
CA ASN A 688 23.00 12.00 11.17
C ASN A 688 23.95 11.89 12.38
N GLU A 689 25.26 11.95 12.15
CA GLU A 689 26.25 11.96 13.22
C GLU A 689 26.19 13.24 14.05
N TRP A 690 25.97 14.39 13.41
CA TRP A 690 25.87 15.67 14.10
C TRP A 690 24.57 15.76 14.89
N SER A 691 23.44 15.35 14.32
CA SER A 691 22.15 15.40 15.00
C SER A 691 22.04 14.47 16.22
N SER A 692 22.83 13.40 16.26
CA SER A 692 22.86 12.46 17.39
C SER A 692 23.81 12.85 18.53
N LYS A 693 24.66 13.87 18.35
CA LYS A 693 25.59 14.35 19.39
C LYS A 693 24.87 15.24 20.40
N GLN A 694 25.13 15.00 21.70
CA GLN A 694 24.58 15.80 22.80
C GLN A 694 25.25 17.19 22.92
N ASP A 695 26.55 17.27 22.64
CA ASP A 695 27.34 18.52 22.71
C ASP A 695 27.79 18.96 21.31
N LEU A 696 26.90 19.61 20.57
CA LEU A 696 27.19 20.20 19.27
C LEU A 696 27.96 21.51 19.42
N GLN A 697 28.99 21.73 18.59
CA GLN A 697 29.64 23.03 18.49
C GLN A 697 28.71 24.03 17.77
N ASP A 698 28.80 25.32 18.12
CA ASP A 698 27.89 26.36 17.58
C ASP A 698 27.86 26.38 16.04
N TYR A 699 29.01 26.20 15.40
CA TYR A 699 29.10 26.16 13.93
C TYR A 699 28.37 24.93 13.33
N GLN A 700 28.39 23.78 14.02
CA GLN A 700 27.69 22.56 13.58
C GLN A 700 26.18 22.73 13.72
N SER A 701 25.72 23.30 14.83
CA SER A 701 24.29 23.59 15.05
C SER A 701 23.76 24.59 14.02
N ASN A 702 24.52 25.65 13.71
CA ASN A 702 24.14 26.61 12.68
C ASN A 702 24.09 25.98 11.29
N ALA A 703 25.09 25.16 10.94
CA ALA A 703 25.08 24.43 9.67
C ALA A 703 23.86 23.50 9.55
N LEU A 704 23.52 22.73 10.59
CA LEU A 704 22.31 21.89 10.58
C LEU A 704 21.04 22.72 10.37
N LYS A 705 20.88 23.86 11.05
CA LYS A 705 19.71 24.74 10.87
C LYS A 705 19.57 25.26 9.44
N VAL A 706 20.67 25.68 8.83
CA VAL A 706 20.69 26.16 7.43
C VAL A 706 20.33 25.02 6.47
N PHE A 707 20.91 23.83 6.68
CA PHE A 707 20.56 22.64 5.90
C PHE A 707 19.07 22.33 5.99
N GLU A 708 18.51 22.30 7.21
CA GLU A 708 17.08 22.07 7.42
C GLU A 708 16.22 23.11 6.72
N GLN A 709 16.57 24.39 6.83
CA GLN A 709 15.81 25.47 6.23
C GLN A 709 15.76 25.35 4.70
N ASN A 710 16.90 25.10 4.06
CA ASN A 710 16.98 24.98 2.60
C ASN A 710 16.16 23.77 2.09
N PHE A 711 16.31 22.59 2.70
CA PHE A 711 15.54 21.42 2.29
C PHE A 711 14.05 21.53 2.62
N ARG A 712 13.65 22.19 3.72
CA ARG A 712 12.23 22.48 4.02
C ARG A 712 11.60 23.37 2.93
N VAL A 713 12.31 24.39 2.45
CA VAL A 713 11.84 25.25 1.35
C VAL A 713 11.61 24.41 0.08
N LEU A 714 12.60 23.60 -0.30
CA LEU A 714 12.50 22.70 -1.45
C LEU A 714 11.30 21.74 -1.32
N PHE A 715 11.15 21.08 -0.17
CA PHE A 715 10.09 20.09 0.06
C PHE A 715 8.70 20.70 0.13
N ARG A 716 8.52 21.90 0.69
CA ARG A 716 7.24 22.63 0.62
C ARG A 716 6.82 22.83 -0.84
N LYS A 717 7.76 23.19 -1.72
CA LYS A 717 7.45 23.45 -3.12
C LYS A 717 7.11 22.16 -3.89
N LEU A 718 7.90 21.12 -3.70
CA LEU A 718 7.65 19.79 -4.26
C LEU A 718 6.30 19.21 -3.79
N ASN A 719 5.93 19.36 -2.52
CA ASN A 719 4.63 18.93 -1.99
C ASN A 719 3.44 19.68 -2.62
N ILE A 720 3.60 20.97 -2.93
CA ILE A 720 2.56 21.72 -3.66
C ILE A 720 2.41 21.16 -5.08
N MET A 721 3.51 20.92 -5.79
CA MET A 721 3.50 20.37 -7.14
C MET A 721 2.91 18.96 -7.16
N GLN A 722 3.31 18.10 -6.23
CA GLN A 722 2.82 16.72 -6.09
C GLN A 722 1.31 16.68 -5.86
N ARG A 723 0.77 17.47 -4.92
CA ARG A 723 -0.68 17.51 -4.66
C ARG A 723 -1.46 17.99 -5.88
N ARG A 724 -0.98 19.03 -6.57
CA ARG A 724 -1.61 19.52 -7.81
C ARG A 724 -1.57 18.48 -8.92
N ALA A 725 -0.46 17.75 -9.06
CA ALA A 725 -0.30 16.71 -10.07
C ALA A 725 -1.26 15.53 -9.80
N GLN A 726 -1.42 15.11 -8.54
CA GLN A 726 -2.35 14.05 -8.15
C GLN A 726 -3.82 14.48 -8.21
N GLN A 727 -4.14 15.72 -7.81
CA GLN A 727 -5.49 16.27 -7.93
C GLN A 727 -5.96 16.22 -9.38
N ARG A 728 -5.09 16.56 -10.34
CA ARG A 728 -5.42 16.47 -11.77
C ARG A 728 -5.81 15.06 -12.24
N LEU A 729 -5.31 14.01 -11.58
CA LEU A 729 -5.74 12.63 -11.88
C LEU A 729 -7.09 12.27 -11.26
N THR A 730 -7.45 12.95 -10.17
CA THR A 730 -8.65 12.68 -9.37
C THR A 730 -9.82 13.60 -9.74
N ASP A 731 -9.53 14.79 -10.27
CA ASP A 731 -10.52 15.76 -10.73
C ASP A 731 -11.42 15.10 -11.79
N GLU A 732 -12.73 15.21 -11.60
CA GLU A 732 -13.73 14.61 -12.48
C GLU A 732 -13.41 14.93 -13.93
N ARG A 733 -13.17 13.88 -14.74
CA ARG A 733 -13.08 13.98 -16.20
C ARG A 733 -14.26 14.83 -16.68
N LEU A 734 -14.01 15.75 -17.60
CA LEU A 734 -15.03 16.64 -18.16
C LEU A 734 -16.31 15.88 -18.56
N SER A 735 -16.16 14.66 -19.08
CA SER A 735 -17.25 13.74 -19.42
C SER A 735 -18.20 13.41 -18.26
N GLN A 736 -17.71 13.28 -17.03
CA GLN A 736 -18.53 12.97 -15.85
C GLN A 736 -19.33 14.20 -15.38
N LYS A 737 -18.75 15.41 -15.47
CA LYS A 737 -19.45 16.66 -15.16
C LYS A 737 -20.61 16.91 -16.13
N ILE A 738 -20.35 16.72 -17.42
CA ILE A 738 -21.37 16.83 -18.48
C ILE A 738 -22.47 15.77 -18.26
N GLU A 739 -22.11 14.53 -17.91
CA GLU A 739 -23.07 13.46 -17.65
C GLU A 739 -24.03 13.80 -16.50
N ARG A 740 -23.52 14.45 -15.46
CA ARG A 740 -24.32 14.86 -14.30
C ARG A 740 -25.34 15.92 -14.68
N LEU A 741 -24.93 16.96 -15.42
CA LEU A 741 -25.86 17.98 -15.92
C LEU A 741 -26.95 17.37 -16.81
N LYS A 742 -26.56 16.47 -17.73
CA LYS A 742 -27.50 15.76 -18.61
C LYS A 742 -28.49 14.90 -17.82
N LYS A 743 -28.01 14.11 -16.86
CA LYS A 743 -28.87 13.26 -16.00
C LYS A 743 -29.85 14.11 -15.19
N ASN A 744 -29.39 15.22 -14.62
CA ASN A 744 -30.25 16.14 -13.88
C ASN A 744 -31.31 16.76 -14.78
N PHE A 745 -30.95 17.23 -15.97
CA PHE A 745 -31.88 17.77 -16.94
C PHE A 745 -32.95 16.76 -17.37
N ASN A 746 -32.54 15.53 -17.72
CA ASN A 746 -33.48 14.47 -18.10
C ASN A 746 -34.40 14.05 -16.95
N ALA A 747 -33.94 14.12 -15.70
CA ALA A 747 -34.75 13.85 -14.52
C ALA A 747 -35.78 14.95 -14.23
N LEU A 748 -35.42 16.22 -14.48
CA LEU A 748 -36.31 17.37 -14.32
C LEU A 748 -37.34 17.48 -15.47
N HIS A 749 -36.97 17.04 -16.67
CA HIS A 749 -37.78 17.14 -17.89
C HIS A 749 -38.05 15.77 -18.53
N PRO A 750 -38.72 14.82 -17.85
CA PRO A 750 -38.82 13.43 -18.33
C PRO A 750 -39.63 13.25 -19.61
N ILE A 751 -40.52 14.19 -19.93
CA ILE A 751 -41.48 14.09 -21.05
C ILE A 751 -41.24 15.17 -22.11
N SER A 752 -40.90 16.39 -21.67
CA SER A 752 -40.65 17.54 -22.54
C SER A 752 -39.87 18.61 -21.78
N ALA A 753 -39.05 19.37 -22.49
CA ALA A 753 -38.44 20.60 -22.01
C ALA A 753 -38.80 21.77 -22.93
N ARG A 754 -38.80 22.99 -22.38
CA ARG A 754 -38.82 24.22 -23.17
C ARG A 754 -37.47 24.45 -23.84
N ARG A 755 -37.48 25.20 -24.94
CA ARG A 755 -36.25 25.59 -25.63
C ARG A 755 -35.32 26.40 -24.71
N GLU A 756 -35.87 27.26 -23.86
CA GLU A 756 -35.13 27.99 -22.81
C GLU A 756 -34.33 27.06 -21.89
N GLU A 757 -34.97 26.00 -21.39
CA GLU A 757 -34.34 25.03 -20.48
C GLU A 757 -33.21 24.26 -21.20
N GLY A 758 -33.40 23.96 -22.49
CA GLY A 758 -32.37 23.38 -23.34
C GLY A 758 -31.18 24.31 -23.56
N ILE A 759 -31.39 25.63 -23.71
CA ILE A 759 -30.32 26.62 -23.83
C ILE A 759 -29.51 26.70 -22.54
N ILE A 760 -30.18 26.80 -21.39
CA ILE A 760 -29.53 26.88 -20.08
C ILE A 760 -28.60 25.69 -19.86
N LEU A 761 -29.05 24.47 -20.17
CA LEU A 761 -28.21 23.28 -20.10
C LEU A 761 -26.96 23.39 -20.99
N LEU A 762 -27.11 23.83 -22.24
CA LEU A 762 -26.00 23.92 -23.19
C LEU A 762 -25.01 25.04 -22.82
N ASP A 763 -25.50 26.17 -22.30
CA ASP A 763 -24.68 27.25 -21.77
C ASP A 763 -23.89 26.80 -20.53
N GLU A 764 -24.50 26.02 -19.62
CA GLU A 764 -23.82 25.42 -18.47
C GLU A 764 -22.72 24.44 -18.90
N ILE A 765 -22.99 23.62 -19.92
CA ILE A 765 -21.98 22.72 -20.50
C ILE A 765 -20.84 23.54 -21.14
N GLU A 766 -21.14 24.61 -21.90
CA GLU A 766 -20.12 25.48 -22.49
C GLU A 766 -19.26 26.20 -21.44
N ALA A 767 -19.85 26.69 -20.35
CA ALA A 767 -19.10 27.29 -19.24
C ALA A 767 -18.16 26.29 -18.56
N ILE A 768 -18.57 25.02 -18.43
CA ILE A 768 -17.70 23.95 -17.95
C ILE A 768 -16.57 23.67 -18.96
N LEU A 769 -16.86 23.67 -20.26
CA LEU A 769 -15.83 23.49 -21.28
C LEU A 769 -14.79 24.62 -21.24
N GLU A 770 -15.23 25.86 -21.08
CA GLU A 770 -14.36 27.04 -21.03
C GLU A 770 -13.47 27.06 -19.79
N SER A 771 -14.00 26.65 -18.64
CA SER A 771 -13.21 26.50 -17.42
C SER A 771 -12.26 25.30 -17.42
N ASN A 772 -12.42 24.34 -18.35
CA ASN A 772 -11.57 23.14 -18.47
C ASN A 772 -10.65 23.14 -19.71
N ILE A 773 -10.54 24.25 -20.45
CA ILE A 773 -9.68 24.39 -21.64
C ILE A 773 -8.22 23.98 -21.35
N GLU A 774 -7.74 24.22 -20.14
CA GLU A 774 -6.37 23.87 -19.76
C GLU A 774 -6.16 22.38 -19.48
N ASN A 775 -7.22 21.60 -19.27
CA ASN A 775 -7.15 20.27 -18.67
C ASN A 775 -7.38 19.13 -19.68
N GLU A 776 -8.21 19.34 -20.70
CA GLU A 776 -8.65 18.31 -21.67
C GLU A 776 -8.11 18.57 -23.08
N SER A 777 -8.42 17.69 -24.05
CA SER A 777 -7.94 17.88 -25.42
C SER A 777 -8.73 18.97 -26.17
N ILE A 778 -8.03 19.90 -26.85
CA ILE A 778 -8.67 20.98 -27.63
C ILE A 778 -9.63 20.40 -28.69
N ARG A 779 -9.28 19.26 -29.30
CA ARG A 779 -10.15 18.55 -30.26
C ARG A 779 -11.40 17.97 -29.61
N GLU A 780 -11.31 17.43 -28.40
CA GLU A 780 -12.49 17.00 -27.64
C GLU A 780 -13.40 18.18 -27.35
N ILE A 781 -12.85 19.30 -26.87
CA ILE A 781 -13.61 20.50 -26.57
C ILE A 781 -14.27 21.06 -27.83
N GLU A 782 -13.55 21.10 -28.96
CA GLU A 782 -14.07 21.55 -30.25
C GLU A 782 -15.15 20.61 -30.80
N ALA A 783 -14.97 19.28 -30.68
CA ALA A 783 -15.97 18.30 -31.09
C ALA A 783 -17.24 18.42 -30.25
N ILE A 784 -17.10 18.61 -28.93
CA ILE A 784 -18.22 18.83 -28.01
C ILE A 784 -18.90 20.17 -28.35
N LYS A 785 -18.16 21.28 -28.53
CA LYS A 785 -18.70 22.58 -28.95
C LYS A 785 -19.43 22.49 -30.29
N GLY A 786 -18.89 21.76 -31.26
CA GLY A 786 -19.55 21.49 -32.54
C GLY A 786 -20.86 20.70 -32.38
N GLY A 787 -20.87 19.71 -31.49
CA GLY A 787 -22.08 18.98 -31.12
C GLY A 787 -23.15 19.88 -30.48
N ILE A 788 -22.75 20.78 -29.57
CA ILE A 788 -23.63 21.77 -28.94
C ILE A 788 -24.24 22.72 -29.98
N GLN A 789 -23.43 23.25 -30.90
CA GLN A 789 -23.93 24.13 -31.96
C GLN A 789 -24.91 23.42 -32.90
N ASN A 790 -24.64 22.15 -33.23
CA ASN A 790 -25.58 21.35 -34.02
C ASN A 790 -26.92 21.18 -33.29
N LEU A 791 -26.92 20.90 -31.99
CA LEU A 791 -28.16 20.81 -31.21
C LEU A 791 -28.93 22.14 -31.18
N ARG A 792 -28.26 23.28 -30.96
CA ARG A 792 -28.91 24.60 -30.99
C ARG A 792 -29.63 24.85 -32.32
N ARG A 793 -28.96 24.51 -33.43
CA ARG A 793 -29.48 24.69 -34.79
C ARG A 793 -30.61 23.71 -35.13
N ASP A 794 -30.39 22.42 -34.92
CA ASP A 794 -31.29 21.36 -35.38
C ASP A 794 -32.64 21.40 -34.64
N TYR A 795 -32.62 21.82 -33.37
CA TYR A 795 -33.82 21.97 -32.54
C TYR A 795 -34.33 23.41 -32.41
N LYS A 796 -33.71 24.35 -33.15
CA LYS A 796 -34.08 25.77 -33.23
C LYS A 796 -34.25 26.42 -31.85
N LEU A 797 -33.34 26.14 -30.94
CA LEU A 797 -33.49 26.54 -29.54
C LEU A 797 -33.56 28.07 -29.37
N ASP A 798 -32.86 28.82 -30.23
CA ASP A 798 -32.81 30.29 -30.18
C ASP A 798 -34.06 30.98 -30.74
N ILE A 799 -35.02 30.23 -31.30
CA ILE A 799 -36.26 30.76 -31.87
C ILE A 799 -37.41 30.47 -30.90
N ASP A 800 -38.07 31.52 -30.40
CA ASP A 800 -39.19 31.46 -29.47
C ASP A 800 -38.95 30.48 -28.29
N MET A 801 -38.16 30.96 -27.32
CA MET A 801 -37.63 30.14 -26.21
C MET A 801 -38.72 29.56 -25.29
N ASN A 802 -39.95 30.08 -25.36
CA ASN A 802 -41.09 29.60 -24.58
C ASN A 802 -41.73 28.33 -25.15
N GLU A 803 -41.45 27.98 -26.40
CA GLU A 803 -41.97 26.77 -27.03
C GLU A 803 -41.28 25.50 -26.48
N ALA A 804 -42.00 24.38 -26.54
CA ALA A 804 -41.43 23.07 -26.27
C ALA A 804 -40.48 22.64 -27.40
N ILE A 805 -39.47 21.83 -27.05
CA ILE A 805 -38.60 21.18 -28.03
C ILE A 805 -39.42 20.16 -28.83
N TYR A 806 -39.58 20.41 -30.14
CA TYR A 806 -40.51 19.69 -31.03
C TYR A 806 -40.21 18.19 -31.20
N ASP A 807 -38.94 17.80 -31.13
CA ASP A 807 -38.49 16.39 -31.11
C ASP A 807 -37.59 16.16 -29.89
N TYR A 808 -38.22 16.17 -28.71
CA TYR A 808 -37.51 16.06 -27.43
C TYR A 808 -36.72 14.74 -27.30
N MET A 809 -37.24 13.64 -27.86
CA MET A 809 -36.55 12.35 -27.85
C MET A 809 -35.28 12.40 -28.70
N GLY A 810 -35.34 13.00 -29.89
CA GLY A 810 -34.16 13.26 -30.71
C GLY A 810 -33.16 14.18 -30.02
N PHE A 811 -33.63 15.22 -29.32
CA PHE A 811 -32.76 16.14 -28.56
C PHE A 811 -32.00 15.40 -27.45
N GLN A 812 -32.68 14.52 -26.70
CA GLN A 812 -32.04 13.66 -25.69
C GLN A 812 -30.99 12.70 -26.31
N MET A 813 -31.29 12.11 -27.47
CA MET A 813 -30.32 11.30 -28.21
C MET A 813 -29.12 12.12 -28.71
N GLY A 814 -29.34 13.38 -29.09
CA GLY A 814 -28.26 14.29 -29.47
C GLY A 814 -27.40 14.71 -28.27
N LEU A 815 -27.99 14.92 -27.09
CA LEU A 815 -27.25 15.13 -25.84
C LEU A 815 -26.38 13.91 -25.48
N GLU A 816 -26.87 12.69 -25.72
CA GLU A 816 -26.06 11.47 -25.58
C GLU A 816 -24.87 11.45 -26.55
N ARG A 817 -25.04 11.94 -27.79
CA ARG A 817 -23.94 12.01 -28.77
C ARG A 817 -22.86 13.01 -28.38
N ILE A 818 -23.22 14.12 -27.74
CA ILE A 818 -22.25 15.12 -27.24
C ILE A 818 -21.25 14.49 -26.27
N LYS A 819 -21.71 13.57 -25.40
CA LYS A 819 -20.84 12.83 -24.47
C LYS A 819 -19.74 12.05 -25.20
N TYR A 820 -20.11 11.37 -26.29
CA TYR A 820 -19.19 10.50 -27.02
C TYR A 820 -18.40 11.26 -28.09
N ALA A 821 -18.82 12.47 -28.48
CA ALA A 821 -18.12 13.28 -29.47
C ALA A 821 -16.64 13.54 -29.09
N GLY A 822 -16.37 13.79 -27.81
CA GLY A 822 -14.99 13.93 -27.32
C GLY A 822 -14.20 12.61 -27.39
N LEU A 823 -14.78 11.52 -26.88
CA LEU A 823 -14.13 10.20 -26.87
C LEU A 823 -13.84 9.68 -28.29
N LEU A 824 -14.77 9.88 -29.22
CA LEU A 824 -14.64 9.47 -30.62
C LEU A 824 -13.58 10.32 -31.33
N ALA A 825 -13.56 11.64 -31.12
CA ALA A 825 -12.52 12.51 -31.66
C ALA A 825 -11.10 12.14 -31.15
N SER A 826 -10.99 11.64 -29.92
CA SER A 826 -9.74 11.11 -29.38
C SER A 826 -9.34 9.76 -30.00
N GLN A 827 -10.29 8.94 -30.43
CA GLN A 827 -10.05 7.62 -31.04
C GLN A 827 -9.78 7.68 -32.56
N GLU A 828 -10.39 8.64 -33.27
CA GLU A 828 -10.11 8.88 -34.69
C GLU A 828 -8.66 9.34 -34.90
N ALA A 829 -8.11 10.15 -33.98
CA ALA A 829 -6.71 10.56 -33.99
C ALA A 829 -5.73 9.37 -33.93
N THR A 830 -6.01 8.35 -33.11
CA THR A 830 -5.19 7.13 -33.04
C THR A 830 -5.24 6.29 -34.32
N THR A 831 -6.33 6.40 -35.10
CA THR A 831 -6.52 5.60 -36.32
C THR A 831 -5.89 6.29 -37.53
N GLU A 832 -5.98 7.62 -37.62
CA GLU A 832 -5.27 8.43 -38.64
C GLU A 832 -3.75 8.37 -38.47
N GLU A 833 -3.23 8.36 -37.23
CA GLU A 833 -1.80 8.23 -36.94
C GLU A 833 -1.24 6.85 -37.34
N SER A 834 -2.04 5.79 -37.22
CA SER A 834 -1.68 4.44 -37.68
C SER A 834 -1.53 4.36 -39.21
N GLN A 835 -2.35 5.12 -39.95
CA GLN A 835 -2.31 5.20 -41.41
C GLN A 835 -1.19 6.13 -41.93
N VAL A 836 -0.76 7.12 -41.14
CA VAL A 836 0.39 7.98 -41.46
C VAL A 836 1.71 7.26 -41.18
N GLU A 837 1.79 6.40 -40.16
CA GLU A 837 2.95 5.51 -39.94
C GLU A 837 3.10 4.47 -41.06
N GLU A 838 2.02 3.85 -41.54
CA GLU A 838 2.08 2.93 -42.71
C GLU A 838 2.52 3.65 -44.00
N ASN A 839 2.02 4.86 -44.26
CA ASN A 839 2.41 5.64 -45.44
C ASN A 839 3.83 6.23 -45.36
N SER A 840 4.36 6.47 -44.16
CA SER A 840 5.75 6.95 -43.98
C SER A 840 6.79 5.83 -44.00
N THR A 841 6.40 4.57 -43.79
CA THR A 841 7.26 3.40 -44.03
C THR A 841 7.36 2.97 -45.50
N GLY A 842 6.49 3.48 -46.38
CA GLY A 842 6.52 3.20 -47.83
C GLY A 842 7.56 3.99 -48.63
N ASP A 843 7.99 5.16 -48.14
CA ASP A 843 8.88 6.07 -48.88
C ASP A 843 10.37 5.97 -48.51
N VAL A 844 10.77 4.99 -47.68
CA VAL A 844 12.17 4.79 -47.26
C VAL A 844 12.87 3.64 -48.03
N ALA A 845 12.15 2.93 -48.92
CA ALA A 845 12.73 1.84 -49.72
C ALA A 845 13.34 2.27 -51.07
N GLN A 846 13.45 3.57 -51.36
CA GLN A 846 14.10 4.09 -52.58
C GLN A 846 15.09 5.22 -52.27
N SER A 847 16.21 4.91 -51.62
CA SER A 847 17.44 5.72 -51.72
C SER A 847 18.58 5.15 -50.86
N GLN A 848 19.06 3.94 -51.18
CA GLN A 848 20.40 3.47 -50.78
C GLN A 848 20.68 2.14 -51.46
N ASP A 849 21.12 2.18 -52.71
CA ASP A 849 21.96 1.12 -53.30
C ASP A 849 22.68 1.68 -54.54
N GLU A 850 23.57 2.65 -54.30
CA GLU A 850 24.65 3.01 -55.22
C GLU A 850 25.91 3.27 -54.41
N GLN A 851 26.74 2.23 -54.22
CA GLN A 851 28.20 2.23 -54.42
C GLN A 851 28.85 0.98 -53.76
N SER A 852 29.07 -0.07 -54.54
CA SER A 852 30.42 -0.66 -54.77
C SER A 852 30.36 -2.03 -55.45
N SER A 853 31.37 -2.28 -56.30
CA SER A 853 31.69 -3.47 -57.12
C SER A 853 30.81 -3.66 -58.37
N LEU A 854 31.30 -3.31 -59.58
CA LEU A 854 32.25 -4.06 -60.43
C LEU A 854 31.84 -5.53 -60.57
N ASP A 855 31.09 -5.88 -61.62
CA ASP A 855 31.66 -6.51 -62.81
C ASP A 855 30.59 -6.87 -63.87
N GLU A 856 31.01 -6.70 -65.12
CA GLU A 856 30.61 -7.43 -66.33
C GLU A 856 29.16 -7.46 -66.84
N ALA A 857 28.94 -6.61 -67.84
CA ALA A 857 28.64 -6.99 -69.23
C ALA A 857 27.36 -7.80 -69.57
N ASN A 858 26.58 -7.13 -70.44
CA ASN A 858 25.89 -7.66 -71.62
C ASN A 858 24.48 -8.27 -71.49
N ARG A 859 23.56 -7.50 -72.12
CA ARG A 859 22.64 -7.91 -73.18
C ARG A 859 21.39 -8.74 -72.80
N SER A 860 20.27 -8.05 -73.00
CA SER A 860 19.30 -8.25 -74.11
C SER A 860 17.93 -8.79 -73.73
N ASP A 861 16.96 -7.97 -74.14
CA ASP A 861 15.75 -8.33 -74.88
C ASP A 861 14.52 -8.88 -74.14
N ASN A 862 13.54 -7.97 -74.11
CA ASN A 862 12.23 -8.09 -74.75
C ASN A 862 11.07 -8.82 -74.04
N ASP A 863 10.06 -7.96 -73.79
CA ASP A 863 8.72 -8.00 -74.39
C ASP A 863 7.59 -8.79 -73.71
N GLN A 864 6.50 -8.02 -73.52
CA GLN A 864 5.09 -8.35 -73.78
C GLN A 864 4.43 -9.37 -72.84
N GLU A 865 3.13 -9.34 -72.52
CA GLU A 865 2.01 -8.43 -72.78
C GLU A 865 0.87 -8.87 -71.83
N LEU A 866 0.12 -7.89 -71.35
CA LEU A 866 -1.35 -7.81 -71.30
C LEU A 866 -2.23 -8.98 -70.77
N THR A 867 -3.03 -8.57 -69.76
CA THR A 867 -4.51 -8.56 -69.73
C THR A 867 -5.34 -9.69 -69.11
N GLN A 868 -6.26 -9.19 -68.27
CA GLN A 868 -7.69 -9.53 -68.11
C GLN A 868 -8.12 -10.57 -67.06
N SER A 869 -8.52 -10.00 -65.92
CA SER A 869 -9.87 -10.09 -65.31
C SER A 869 -10.77 -11.26 -65.72
N SER A 870 -11.26 -12.04 -64.74
CA SER A 870 -12.65 -12.00 -64.27
C SER A 870 -12.98 -13.16 -63.32
N GLU A 871 -13.77 -12.81 -62.30
CA GLU A 871 -14.88 -13.57 -61.72
C GLU A 871 -14.65 -14.85 -60.87
N ILE A 872 -14.89 -14.62 -59.57
CA ILE A 872 -15.39 -15.47 -58.47
C ILE A 872 -16.79 -16.06 -58.85
N PRO A 873 -17.47 -17.02 -58.17
CA PRO A 873 -17.19 -17.81 -56.93
C PRO A 873 -17.48 -19.32 -57.01
N ALA A 874 -17.18 -20.05 -55.92
CA ALA A 874 -18.20 -20.62 -55.01
C ALA A 874 -17.83 -22.01 -54.45
N THR A 875 -18.22 -22.19 -53.17
CA THR A 875 -18.59 -23.45 -52.49
C THR A 875 -17.50 -24.51 -52.26
N SER A 876 -17.53 -25.34 -51.22
CA SER A 876 -18.07 -25.38 -49.85
C SER A 876 -17.65 -26.76 -49.29
N ILE A 877 -17.80 -26.96 -47.97
CA ILE A 877 -17.99 -28.27 -47.30
C ILE A 877 -16.73 -29.11 -46.94
N LEU A 878 -16.44 -29.02 -45.63
CA LEU A 878 -16.30 -30.07 -44.60
C LEU A 878 -15.29 -31.23 -44.69
N ASN A 879 -14.71 -31.45 -43.49
CA ASN A 879 -14.38 -32.70 -42.80
C ASN A 879 -12.95 -33.28 -42.92
N ARG A 880 -12.16 -33.04 -41.85
CA ARG A 880 -11.70 -34.00 -40.79
C ARG A 880 -11.11 -35.37 -41.25
N PRO A 881 -10.33 -36.06 -40.38
CA PRO A 881 -9.09 -35.69 -39.67
C PRO A 881 -8.05 -36.86 -39.72
N ARG A 882 -6.90 -36.72 -39.03
CA ARG A 882 -5.92 -37.74 -38.53
C ARG A 882 -4.50 -37.36 -38.96
N ALA A 883 -3.41 -37.66 -38.26
CA ALA A 883 -3.08 -38.05 -36.89
C ALA A 883 -1.55 -38.25 -36.91
N LYS A 884 -0.88 -37.91 -35.80
CA LYS A 884 0.41 -38.45 -35.31
C LYS A 884 1.68 -38.33 -36.20
N ASN A 885 2.67 -37.59 -35.70
CA ASN A 885 3.92 -38.14 -35.13
C ASN A 885 4.79 -36.97 -34.63
N ASN A 886 5.06 -36.84 -33.33
CA ASN A 886 6.09 -37.50 -32.52
C ASN A 886 7.54 -37.16 -32.92
N ARG A 887 8.24 -36.42 -32.03
CA ARG A 887 9.69 -36.22 -31.76
C ARG A 887 9.93 -34.72 -31.47
N GLY A 888 10.48 -34.26 -30.35
CA GLY A 888 11.23 -34.89 -29.28
C GLY A 888 12.69 -34.42 -29.29
N ARG A 889 13.09 -33.70 -28.24
CA ARG A 889 14.43 -33.20 -27.82
C ARG A 889 14.86 -31.86 -28.43
N GLY A 890 15.37 -30.90 -27.64
CA GLY A 890 15.77 -30.92 -26.23
C GLY A 890 15.87 -29.51 -25.65
#